data_AF-A0AAU1VAP9-F1
#
_entry.id   AF-A0AAU1VAP9-F1
#
_cell.length_a   1.000
_cell.length_b   1.000
_cell.length_c   1.000
_cell.angle_alpha   90.00
_cell.angle_beta   90.00
_cell.angle_gamma   90.00
#
_symmetry.space_group_name_H-M   'P 1'
#
loop_
_entity.id
_entity.type
_entity.pdbx_description
1 polymer ?
#
loop_
_entity_poly.entity_id
_entity_poly.type
_entity_poly.pdbx_seq_one_letter_code
_entity_poly.pdbx_strand_id
1 'polypeptide(L)'
;MPESISRRSVLAGMAAMTVAATVGSAALATPAYAATAPTPLPLPPLRIPQVDLGLEQQPDSKIQWLMDAKLGMFIHWGPYAGPARGEWWMHNGPVTPENYKKYVTDATSEQFTADAYDPAAWAQLAKDFGAKYTTLTTRHHDGFALWPLNHPNAWSSGQAPLSRDFVKDYVSAVRAAGLKVGLYYSPIDWRYPGYYDVTGTNCASNPWGYTTDPAHKENARIMKTEVYESIKELVTQYGVIDDLWWDGGWIAEKGTDADGAFFWESGQYRDTANQWPVDAAYGETDASGKPLGLMGMVRKHQPDIVATSRSGWKGDYESDEGPSVPSGAIRTGRLVEKVFTVGGAWGYTNSPSMAYGTAMNILVNCWIRNMTAMVNVGPDRHGTVPSGQASLLRQIGTFMTACGQSIYGTRGGPWNPVDGQYGFTYKDNTFYVHLLPGYSGTTFTTLPIGDAQVARVFDVRSGAGLTYSVASDGRVTINGIDRTTHPQDSVVGITLDRSVQPADITAGKTATADSEETSKGNTAAKALDGSTATRWCANDGQTGHWLKVDLGSTRSLTGTRIAWELDGRNYRYKIEGSTDNSTWTMLADNTATTSTSQIQTVVFRTQARYVRVTVTGLPSATYASIRNLEVYDRPFTADLGTHKLINRNSGKALDVADASTADGAPLIQWPYGGGTNQQWKLLPNADGSFRLSNVKSGKLLQSPNSTQGATLTQGIDNGDNAQWWKLVPSTTSGYYRLVNVHTGWCADVDSGSTADHADIIQWPIAGGANQDWQIVSL
;
A
#
# COMPACT_ATOMS: atom_id res chain seq x y z
N MET A 1 44.76 -49.85 21.94
CA MET A 1 44.37 -50.60 20.72
C MET A 1 42.87 -50.51 20.57
N PRO A 2 42.30 -50.50 19.35
CA PRO A 2 42.87 -50.17 18.03
C PRO A 2 42.15 -48.93 17.41
N GLU A 3 42.48 -48.31 16.26
CA GLU A 3 43.68 -48.32 15.40
C GLU A 3 43.75 -47.04 14.52
N SER A 4 45.00 -46.66 14.23
CA SER A 4 45.62 -45.94 13.08
C SER A 4 44.79 -45.58 11.82
N ILE A 5 45.11 -44.50 11.08
CA ILE A 5 46.10 -44.40 9.95
C ILE A 5 46.09 -42.93 9.42
N SER A 6 47.11 -42.28 8.82
CA SER A 6 48.59 -42.32 8.92
C SER A 6 49.22 -41.17 8.08
N ARG A 7 50.42 -40.64 8.46
CA ARG A 7 51.51 -40.07 7.61
C ARG A 7 51.17 -38.87 6.67
N ARG A 8 52.02 -37.90 6.33
CA ARG A 8 53.45 -37.50 6.51
C ARG A 8 53.50 -35.98 6.19
N SER A 9 54.53 -35.16 6.40
CA SER A 9 55.90 -35.25 6.96
C SER A 9 56.39 -33.85 7.39
N VAL A 10 57.60 -33.72 7.95
CA VAL A 10 58.20 -32.48 8.48
C VAL A 10 59.41 -32.03 7.63
N LEU A 11 59.63 -30.71 7.53
CA LEU A 11 60.93 -30.01 7.33
C LEU A 11 60.64 -28.51 7.63
N ALA A 12 60.87 -27.96 8.83
CA ALA A 12 62.12 -27.69 9.56
C ALA A 12 62.93 -26.49 9.02
N GLY A 13 63.06 -25.45 9.85
CA GLY A 13 63.85 -24.23 9.58
C GLY A 13 63.64 -23.16 10.67
N MET A 14 64.50 -23.13 11.70
CA MET A 14 64.42 -22.22 12.85
C MET A 14 65.44 -21.07 12.78
N ALA A 15 65.01 -19.85 13.15
CA ALA A 15 65.81 -18.79 13.81
C ALA A 15 64.84 -17.64 14.24
N ALA A 16 64.54 -17.44 15.53
CA ALA A 16 65.22 -16.50 16.46
C ALA A 16 65.05 -15.00 16.04
N MET A 17 64.19 -14.20 16.69
CA MET A 17 64.47 -13.35 17.88
C MET A 17 65.53 -12.24 17.61
N THR A 18 65.35 -10.93 17.89
CA THR A 18 64.32 -10.20 18.68
C THR A 18 64.33 -8.67 18.42
N VAL A 19 63.23 -7.98 18.78
CA VAL A 19 63.06 -6.53 19.12
C VAL A 19 63.58 -5.43 18.15
N ALA A 20 62.63 -4.66 17.60
CA ALA A 20 62.65 -3.19 17.61
C ALA A 20 61.22 -2.64 17.51
N ALA A 21 60.86 -1.65 18.32
CA ALA A 21 59.50 -1.11 18.35
C ALA A 21 59.32 0.01 17.32
N THR A 22 58.25 -0.08 16.53
CA THR A 22 57.63 1.09 15.88
C THR A 22 56.14 1.08 16.22
N VAL A 23 55.71 2.08 17.00
CA VAL A 23 54.29 2.39 17.20
C VAL A 23 53.78 3.04 15.92
N GLY A 24 53.51 2.20 14.92
CA GLY A 24 52.83 2.61 13.70
C GLY A 24 51.37 2.81 14.02
N SER A 25 50.95 4.05 14.23
CA SER A 25 49.54 4.43 14.27
C SER A 25 48.88 3.95 12.99
N ALA A 26 48.13 2.84 13.07
CA ALA A 26 47.28 2.40 11.98
C ALA A 26 46.18 3.45 11.83
N ALA A 27 46.42 4.42 10.95
CA ALA A 27 45.40 5.28 10.40
C ALA A 27 44.41 4.37 9.67
N LEU A 28 43.39 3.94 10.40
CA LEU A 28 42.23 3.25 9.86
C LEU A 28 41.73 4.11 8.70
N ALA A 29 41.73 3.52 7.50
CA ALA A 29 41.35 4.24 6.30
C ALA A 29 39.97 4.88 6.52
N THR A 30 39.91 6.20 6.45
CA THR A 30 38.65 6.92 6.29
C THR A 30 37.91 6.27 5.12
N PRO A 31 36.66 5.80 5.30
CA PRO A 31 35.91 5.20 4.21
C PRO A 31 35.89 6.15 3.02
N ALA A 32 36.19 5.64 1.82
CA ALA A 32 36.22 6.43 0.59
C ALA A 32 34.80 6.80 0.11
N TYR A 33 34.10 7.60 0.91
CA TYR A 33 32.81 8.24 0.63
C TYR A 33 33.02 9.74 0.39
N ALA A 34 33.91 10.05 -0.55
CA ALA A 34 34.25 11.42 -0.96
C ALA A 34 34.19 11.63 -2.50
N ALA A 35 33.58 10.69 -3.22
CA ALA A 35 33.02 10.91 -4.54
C ALA A 35 31.49 11.02 -4.40
N THR A 36 30.84 11.76 -5.30
CA THR A 36 29.39 11.97 -5.39
C THR A 36 28.61 10.70 -5.04
N ALA A 37 28.06 10.65 -3.81
CA ALA A 37 27.39 9.44 -3.33
C ALA A 37 26.12 9.21 -4.16
N PRO A 38 25.96 8.06 -4.83
CA PRO A 38 24.78 7.77 -5.63
C PRO A 38 23.51 7.83 -4.78
N THR A 39 22.44 8.39 -5.35
CA THR A 39 21.14 8.59 -4.68
C THR A 39 20.68 7.28 -4.01
N PRO A 40 20.52 7.24 -2.67
CA PRO A 40 20.20 6.00 -1.99
C PRO A 40 18.78 5.50 -2.29
N LEU A 41 18.54 4.21 -2.09
CA LEU A 41 17.23 3.59 -2.33
C LEU A 41 16.20 4.07 -1.27
N PRO A 42 14.94 4.35 -1.66
CA PRO A 42 13.94 4.92 -0.77
C PRO A 42 13.25 3.85 0.07
N LEU A 43 13.09 4.08 1.37
CA LEU A 43 12.52 3.10 2.31
C LEU A 43 11.11 2.62 1.91
N PRO A 44 10.76 1.34 2.17
CA PRO A 44 9.40 0.85 1.93
C PRO A 44 8.41 1.57 2.85
N PRO A 45 7.25 2.05 2.37
CA PRO A 45 6.27 2.72 3.23
C PRO A 45 5.77 1.80 4.36
N LEU A 46 5.57 2.35 5.56
CA LEU A 46 4.87 1.66 6.62
C LEU A 46 3.35 1.79 6.44
N ARG A 47 2.63 0.71 6.68
CA ARG A 47 1.19 0.72 6.95
C ARG A 47 1.01 0.80 8.46
N ILE A 48 0.15 1.69 8.95
CA ILE A 48 -0.22 1.77 10.36
C ILE A 48 -1.71 1.47 10.45
N PRO A 49 -2.10 0.34 11.10
CA PRO A 49 -3.51 -0.01 11.28
C PRO A 49 -4.32 1.13 11.90
N GLN A 50 -5.49 1.37 11.32
CA GLN A 50 -6.41 2.42 11.73
C GLN A 50 -7.58 1.81 12.51
N VAL A 51 -8.09 2.55 13.50
CA VAL A 51 -9.36 2.22 14.17
C VAL A 51 -10.49 2.99 13.49
N ASP A 52 -11.55 2.28 13.12
CA ASP A 52 -12.78 2.84 12.57
C ASP A 52 -14.00 2.06 13.06
N LEU A 53 -15.12 2.74 13.36
CA LEU A 53 -16.33 2.16 13.96
C LEU A 53 -16.06 1.19 15.14
N GLY A 54 -15.06 1.53 15.97
CA GLY A 54 -14.58 0.74 17.10
C GLY A 54 -13.63 -0.41 16.77
N LEU A 55 -13.45 -0.76 15.49
CA LEU A 55 -12.63 -1.90 15.06
C LEU A 55 -11.29 -1.44 14.45
N GLU A 56 -10.18 -2.02 14.89
CA GLU A 56 -8.87 -1.83 14.27
C GLU A 56 -8.71 -2.73 13.02
N GLN A 57 -8.07 -2.19 11.98
CA GLN A 57 -7.65 -2.98 10.82
C GLN A 57 -6.69 -4.11 11.21
N GLN A 58 -6.67 -5.20 10.45
CA GLN A 58 -5.74 -6.30 10.62
C GLN A 58 -4.28 -5.80 10.62
N PRO A 59 -3.40 -6.33 11.49
CA PRO A 59 -1.96 -6.05 11.43
C PRO A 59 -1.37 -6.60 10.13
N ASP A 60 -0.22 -6.06 9.72
CA ASP A 60 0.46 -6.49 8.49
C ASP A 60 0.67 -8.02 8.48
N SER A 61 1.05 -8.64 9.60
CA SER A 61 1.19 -10.10 9.72
C SER A 61 -0.03 -10.94 9.32
N LYS A 62 -1.25 -10.38 9.34
CA LYS A 62 -2.50 -11.06 8.95
C LYS A 62 -2.89 -10.77 7.50
N ILE A 63 -2.66 -9.54 7.00
CA ILE A 63 -2.98 -9.17 5.60
C ILE A 63 -1.83 -9.41 4.61
N GLN A 64 -0.62 -9.69 5.10
CA GLN A 64 0.58 -9.89 4.27
C GLN A 64 0.40 -11.00 3.22
N TRP A 65 -0.40 -12.03 3.49
CA TRP A 65 -0.67 -13.08 2.50
C TRP A 65 -1.26 -12.52 1.20
N LEU A 66 -2.12 -11.49 1.27
CA LEU A 66 -2.79 -10.89 0.11
C LEU A 66 -1.77 -10.13 -0.74
N MET A 67 -0.91 -9.35 -0.08
CA MET A 67 0.18 -8.61 -0.71
C MET A 67 1.25 -9.51 -1.34
N ASP A 68 1.42 -10.74 -0.87
CA ASP A 68 2.33 -11.71 -1.46
C ASP A 68 1.66 -12.57 -2.54
N ALA A 69 0.35 -12.81 -2.41
CA ALA A 69 -0.48 -13.51 -3.38
C ALA A 69 -0.60 -12.77 -4.72
N LYS A 70 -0.74 -11.44 -4.69
CA LYS A 70 -0.89 -10.50 -5.83
C LYS A 70 -2.08 -10.70 -6.77
N LEU A 71 -2.56 -11.92 -6.95
CA LEU A 71 -3.50 -12.30 -8.00
C LEU A 71 -4.58 -13.24 -7.45
N GLY A 72 -5.83 -12.79 -7.57
CA GLY A 72 -7.03 -13.56 -7.24
C GLY A 72 -7.95 -13.76 -8.44
N MET A 73 -8.90 -14.69 -8.33
CA MET A 73 -9.98 -14.87 -9.31
C MET A 73 -11.34 -14.62 -8.66
N PHE A 74 -12.08 -13.63 -9.15
CA PHE A 74 -13.45 -13.36 -8.75
C PHE A 74 -14.40 -14.25 -9.56
N ILE A 75 -15.52 -14.65 -8.96
CA ILE A 75 -16.58 -15.41 -9.61
C ILE A 75 -17.92 -14.75 -9.27
N HIS A 76 -18.54 -14.09 -10.24
CA HIS A 76 -19.91 -13.58 -10.13
C HIS A 76 -20.88 -14.56 -10.79
N TRP A 77 -21.65 -15.27 -9.96
CA TRP A 77 -22.58 -16.30 -10.40
C TRP A 77 -23.86 -16.32 -9.56
N GLY A 78 -25.00 -16.49 -10.22
CA GLY A 78 -26.33 -16.42 -9.63
C GLY A 78 -27.42 -16.35 -10.71
N PRO A 79 -28.69 -16.14 -10.32
CA PRO A 79 -29.84 -16.18 -11.23
C PRO A 79 -29.73 -15.26 -12.46
N TYR A 80 -29.02 -14.12 -12.34
CA TYR A 80 -28.68 -13.22 -13.45
C TYR A 80 -27.95 -13.88 -14.62
N ALA A 81 -27.24 -15.00 -14.40
CA ALA A 81 -26.59 -15.74 -15.46
C ALA A 81 -27.59 -16.41 -16.43
N GLY A 82 -28.83 -16.67 -15.97
CA GLY A 82 -29.96 -17.17 -16.75
C GLY A 82 -30.31 -16.32 -17.98
N PRO A 83 -30.76 -15.06 -17.78
CA PRO A 83 -31.07 -14.13 -18.88
C PRO A 83 -29.83 -13.54 -19.58
N ALA A 84 -28.62 -13.77 -19.07
CA ALA A 84 -27.34 -13.36 -19.66
C ALA A 84 -27.21 -11.84 -19.96
N ARG A 85 -27.70 -11.00 -19.03
CA ARG A 85 -27.75 -9.53 -19.13
C ARG A 85 -26.97 -8.81 -18.02
N GLY A 86 -26.10 -9.54 -17.33
CA GLY A 86 -25.34 -9.03 -16.18
C GLY A 86 -26.15 -9.03 -14.88
N GLU A 87 -25.41 -8.92 -13.78
CA GLU A 87 -25.86 -8.99 -12.39
C GLU A 87 -26.86 -7.89 -12.01
N TRP A 88 -26.77 -6.71 -12.63
CA TRP A 88 -27.74 -5.61 -12.46
C TRP A 88 -29.03 -5.75 -13.29
N TRP A 89 -29.28 -6.88 -13.95
CA TRP A 89 -30.47 -7.04 -14.81
C TRP A 89 -31.81 -6.87 -14.08
N MET A 90 -31.91 -7.27 -12.81
CA MET A 90 -33.15 -7.09 -12.04
C MET A 90 -33.53 -5.60 -11.92
N HIS A 91 -32.55 -4.76 -11.58
CA HIS A 91 -32.69 -3.31 -11.46
C HIS A 91 -32.83 -2.61 -12.82
N ASN A 92 -31.96 -2.94 -13.79
CA ASN A 92 -31.89 -2.25 -15.08
C ASN A 92 -32.98 -2.69 -16.08
N GLY A 93 -33.61 -3.85 -15.87
CA GLY A 93 -34.73 -4.37 -16.64
C GLY A 93 -36.12 -4.17 -15.99
N PRO A 94 -36.26 -3.23 -15.03
CA PRO A 94 -37.25 -3.23 -13.94
C PRO A 94 -38.00 -4.54 -13.64
N VAL A 95 -37.27 -5.65 -13.46
CA VAL A 95 -37.88 -6.97 -13.26
C VAL A 95 -38.29 -7.10 -11.79
N THR A 96 -39.58 -7.23 -11.50
CA THR A 96 -40.07 -7.37 -10.11
C THR A 96 -39.51 -8.63 -9.45
N PRO A 97 -39.31 -8.67 -8.11
CA PRO A 97 -38.79 -9.84 -7.40
C PRO A 97 -39.53 -11.16 -7.73
N GLU A 98 -40.85 -11.10 -7.90
CA GLU A 98 -41.70 -12.27 -8.23
C GLU A 98 -41.44 -12.79 -9.63
N ASN A 99 -41.17 -11.89 -10.59
CA ASN A 99 -40.81 -12.28 -11.95
C ASN A 99 -39.34 -12.72 -12.03
N TYR A 100 -38.46 -12.14 -11.23
CA TYR A 100 -37.05 -12.49 -11.21
C TYR A 100 -36.82 -13.92 -10.65
N LYS A 101 -37.61 -14.34 -9.65
CA LYS A 101 -37.63 -15.72 -9.14
C LYS A 101 -37.87 -16.78 -10.21
N LYS A 102 -38.58 -16.45 -11.29
CA LYS A 102 -38.85 -17.37 -12.42
C LYS A 102 -37.59 -17.80 -13.16
N TYR A 103 -36.52 -17.00 -13.12
CA TYR A 103 -35.22 -17.41 -13.62
C TYR A 103 -34.64 -18.60 -12.85
N VAL A 104 -35.16 -18.96 -11.67
CA VAL A 104 -34.78 -20.18 -10.95
C VAL A 104 -35.86 -21.27 -11.11
N THR A 105 -37.15 -20.91 -11.00
CA THR A 105 -38.24 -21.91 -10.93
C THR A 105 -38.77 -22.39 -12.28
N ASP A 106 -38.77 -21.55 -13.31
CA ASP A 106 -39.54 -21.81 -14.52
C ASP A 106 -38.65 -22.46 -15.59
N ALA A 107 -39.09 -23.60 -16.12
CA ALA A 107 -38.36 -24.39 -17.12
C ALA A 107 -38.28 -23.68 -18.49
N THR A 108 -37.35 -22.74 -18.60
CA THR A 108 -37.15 -21.86 -19.77
C THR A 108 -35.70 -21.89 -20.26
N SER A 109 -35.46 -21.31 -21.45
CA SER A 109 -34.10 -21.08 -21.97
C SER A 109 -33.29 -20.05 -21.17
N GLU A 110 -33.93 -19.26 -20.31
CA GLU A 110 -33.29 -18.31 -19.40
C GLU A 110 -33.22 -18.84 -17.95
N GLN A 111 -33.56 -20.13 -17.70
CA GLN A 111 -33.47 -20.73 -16.36
C GLN A 111 -32.01 -20.89 -15.91
N PHE A 112 -31.71 -20.48 -14.68
CA PHE A 112 -30.51 -20.81 -13.92
C PHE A 112 -30.62 -22.25 -13.39
N THR A 113 -29.91 -23.17 -14.04
CA THR A 113 -30.03 -24.63 -13.82
C THR A 113 -28.89 -25.20 -13.00
N ALA A 114 -27.68 -24.61 -13.07
CA ALA A 114 -26.48 -25.08 -12.35
C ALA A 114 -26.11 -26.56 -12.59
N ASP A 115 -26.60 -27.16 -13.68
CA ASP A 115 -26.50 -28.58 -14.04
C ASP A 115 -25.11 -29.01 -14.51
N ALA A 116 -24.25 -28.05 -14.89
CA ALA A 116 -22.84 -28.24 -15.21
C ALA A 116 -21.89 -27.60 -14.17
N TYR A 117 -22.39 -27.25 -12.98
CA TYR A 117 -21.57 -26.65 -11.92
C TYR A 117 -20.51 -27.64 -11.39
N ASP A 118 -19.25 -27.33 -11.68
CA ASP A 118 -18.06 -28.01 -11.17
C ASP A 118 -17.07 -26.98 -10.55
N PRO A 119 -17.03 -26.85 -9.22
CA PRO A 119 -16.11 -25.93 -8.56
C PRO A 119 -14.66 -26.44 -8.55
N ALA A 120 -14.41 -27.73 -8.81
CA ALA A 120 -13.05 -28.23 -9.00
C ALA A 120 -12.49 -27.75 -10.35
N ALA A 121 -13.31 -27.68 -11.40
CA ALA A 121 -12.93 -27.03 -12.66
C ALA A 121 -12.66 -25.53 -12.48
N TRP A 122 -13.45 -24.82 -11.66
CA TRP A 122 -13.21 -23.41 -11.33
C TRP A 122 -11.90 -23.23 -10.54
N ALA A 123 -11.66 -24.03 -9.51
CA ALA A 123 -10.43 -23.98 -8.72
C ALA A 123 -9.18 -24.37 -9.55
N GLN A 124 -9.33 -25.29 -10.50
CA GLN A 124 -8.26 -25.62 -11.44
C GLN A 124 -8.02 -24.48 -12.45
N LEU A 125 -9.05 -23.78 -12.94
CA LEU A 125 -8.86 -22.58 -13.77
C LEU A 125 -8.13 -21.48 -13.01
N ALA A 126 -8.44 -21.25 -11.73
CA ALA A 126 -7.72 -20.32 -10.87
C ALA A 126 -6.23 -20.69 -10.73
N LYS A 127 -5.92 -21.99 -10.60
CA LYS A 127 -4.53 -22.48 -10.61
C LYS A 127 -3.84 -22.31 -11.96
N ASP A 128 -4.51 -22.64 -13.06
CA ASP A 128 -3.98 -22.46 -14.42
C ASP A 128 -3.67 -20.98 -14.69
N PHE A 129 -4.51 -20.07 -14.21
CA PHE A 129 -4.34 -18.61 -14.26
C PHE A 129 -3.19 -18.09 -13.37
N GLY A 130 -2.80 -18.85 -12.34
CA GLY A 130 -1.80 -18.45 -11.35
C GLY A 130 -2.37 -17.64 -10.17
N ALA A 131 -3.68 -17.61 -9.99
CA ALA A 131 -4.27 -17.04 -8.77
C ALA A 131 -3.83 -17.80 -7.51
N LYS A 132 -3.83 -17.14 -6.36
CA LYS A 132 -3.55 -17.74 -5.03
C LYS A 132 -4.77 -17.74 -4.09
N TYR A 133 -5.80 -17.01 -4.48
CA TYR A 133 -7.08 -16.92 -3.80
C TYR A 133 -8.20 -16.81 -4.85
N THR A 134 -9.41 -17.12 -4.41
CA THR A 134 -10.62 -16.92 -5.22
C THR A 134 -11.70 -16.33 -4.33
N THR A 135 -12.61 -15.52 -4.91
CA THR A 135 -13.76 -14.97 -4.19
C THR A 135 -15.04 -15.26 -4.98
N LEU A 136 -16.06 -15.81 -4.32
CA LEU A 136 -17.37 -16.16 -4.93
C LEU A 136 -18.49 -15.27 -4.39
N THR A 137 -19.37 -14.78 -5.26
CA THR A 137 -20.63 -14.12 -4.88
C THR A 137 -21.56 -15.08 -4.13
N THR A 138 -21.50 -15.11 -2.80
CA THR A 138 -22.41 -15.96 -2.00
C THR A 138 -23.85 -15.46 -2.09
N ARG A 139 -24.02 -14.13 -2.10
CA ARG A 139 -25.28 -13.42 -2.33
C ARG A 139 -24.97 -12.09 -3.04
N HIS A 140 -25.67 -11.81 -4.15
CA HIS A 140 -25.60 -10.52 -4.84
C HIS A 140 -26.80 -9.62 -4.47
N HIS A 141 -26.88 -8.43 -5.04
CA HIS A 141 -27.96 -7.46 -4.79
C HIS A 141 -29.39 -7.98 -5.09
N ASP A 142 -29.53 -9.05 -5.88
CA ASP A 142 -30.81 -9.72 -6.15
C ASP A 142 -31.37 -10.49 -4.94
N GLY A 143 -30.55 -10.66 -3.89
CA GLY A 143 -30.90 -11.35 -2.65
C GLY A 143 -30.87 -12.88 -2.74
N PHE A 144 -30.37 -13.48 -3.83
CA PHE A 144 -30.29 -14.93 -3.94
C PHE A 144 -29.06 -15.51 -3.24
N ALA A 145 -29.29 -16.38 -2.25
CA ALA A 145 -28.22 -17.07 -1.53
C ALA A 145 -27.77 -18.37 -2.24
N LEU A 146 -26.49 -18.49 -2.56
CA LEU A 146 -25.84 -19.70 -3.12
C LEU A 146 -25.64 -20.84 -2.10
N TRP A 147 -26.29 -20.77 -0.93
CA TRP A 147 -26.29 -21.80 0.10
C TRP A 147 -27.69 -21.92 0.75
N PRO A 148 -28.00 -22.97 1.54
CA PRO A 148 -29.30 -23.16 2.19
C PRO A 148 -29.48 -22.23 3.40
N LEU A 149 -29.60 -20.92 3.17
CA LEU A 149 -29.88 -19.90 4.19
C LEU A 149 -31.18 -20.23 4.95
N ASN A 150 -31.11 -20.22 6.28
CA ASN A 150 -32.23 -20.62 7.16
C ASN A 150 -33.27 -19.52 7.45
N HIS A 151 -32.99 -18.26 7.09
CA HIS A 151 -33.89 -17.13 7.37
C HIS A 151 -35.32 -17.37 6.84
N PRO A 152 -36.40 -17.04 7.58
CA PRO A 152 -37.77 -17.30 7.13
C PRO A 152 -38.15 -16.67 5.78
N ASN A 153 -37.47 -15.61 5.35
CA ASN A 153 -37.67 -14.96 4.06
C ASN A 153 -36.59 -15.30 3.01
N ALA A 154 -35.74 -16.28 3.26
CA ALA A 154 -34.64 -16.66 2.36
C ALA A 154 -35.15 -17.03 0.97
N TRP A 155 -34.45 -16.55 -0.06
CA TRP A 155 -34.55 -17.06 -1.43
C TRP A 155 -33.19 -17.65 -1.78
N SER A 156 -33.11 -18.97 -1.94
CA SER A 156 -31.82 -19.65 -1.91
C SER A 156 -31.74 -20.93 -2.72
N SER A 157 -30.52 -21.32 -3.06
CA SER A 157 -30.20 -22.58 -3.76
C SER A 157 -30.49 -23.85 -2.97
N GLY A 158 -30.70 -23.75 -1.65
CA GLY A 158 -31.19 -24.86 -0.83
C GLY A 158 -32.63 -25.27 -1.14
N GLN A 159 -33.38 -24.42 -1.86
CA GLN A 159 -34.77 -24.66 -2.24
C GLN A 159 -34.86 -25.37 -3.60
N ALA A 160 -35.97 -26.04 -3.86
CA ALA A 160 -36.25 -26.60 -5.19
C ALA A 160 -36.36 -25.49 -6.25
N PRO A 161 -35.88 -25.69 -7.49
CA PRO A 161 -35.42 -26.97 -8.06
C PRO A 161 -33.94 -27.31 -7.80
N LEU A 162 -33.14 -26.40 -7.24
CA LEU A 162 -31.68 -26.55 -7.15
C LEU A 162 -31.25 -27.48 -6.01
N SER A 163 -31.84 -27.32 -4.81
CA SER A 163 -31.65 -28.17 -3.62
C SER A 163 -30.17 -28.47 -3.27
N ARG A 164 -29.28 -27.48 -3.41
CA ARG A 164 -27.81 -27.65 -3.27
C ARG A 164 -27.16 -26.49 -2.52
N ASP A 165 -26.08 -26.79 -1.81
CA ASP A 165 -25.19 -25.81 -1.18
C ASP A 165 -23.96 -25.59 -2.08
N PHE A 166 -24.00 -24.56 -2.91
CA PHE A 166 -22.88 -24.24 -3.81
C PHE A 166 -21.71 -23.59 -3.07
N VAL A 167 -21.95 -22.89 -1.95
CA VAL A 167 -20.85 -22.29 -1.16
C VAL A 167 -20.00 -23.40 -0.52
N LYS A 168 -20.60 -24.43 0.05
CA LYS A 168 -19.87 -25.57 0.64
C LYS A 168 -19.01 -26.33 -0.36
N ASP A 169 -19.56 -26.61 -1.54
CA ASP A 169 -18.85 -27.31 -2.61
C ASP A 169 -17.69 -26.46 -3.14
N TYR A 170 -17.91 -25.15 -3.32
CA TYR A 170 -16.89 -24.17 -3.68
C TYR A 170 -15.74 -24.11 -2.67
N VAL A 171 -16.04 -23.88 -1.38
CA VAL A 171 -15.02 -23.78 -0.33
C VAL A 171 -14.20 -25.08 -0.26
N SER A 172 -14.86 -26.23 -0.34
CA SER A 172 -14.19 -27.54 -0.33
C SER A 172 -13.22 -27.70 -1.50
N ALA A 173 -13.64 -27.35 -2.72
CA ALA A 173 -12.80 -27.45 -3.92
C ALA A 173 -11.61 -26.47 -3.91
N VAL A 174 -11.84 -25.22 -3.51
CA VAL A 174 -10.79 -24.18 -3.42
C VAL A 174 -9.75 -24.55 -2.36
N ARG A 175 -10.17 -25.07 -1.19
CA ARG A 175 -9.26 -25.59 -0.17
C ARG A 175 -8.46 -26.80 -0.65
N ALA A 176 -9.11 -27.76 -1.31
CA ALA A 176 -8.43 -28.93 -1.90
C ALA A 176 -7.43 -28.54 -2.99
N ALA A 177 -7.67 -27.44 -3.70
CA ALA A 177 -6.75 -26.85 -4.68
C ALA A 177 -5.54 -26.14 -4.07
N GLY A 178 -5.50 -25.96 -2.74
CA GLY A 178 -4.43 -25.23 -2.04
C GLY A 178 -4.54 -23.70 -2.15
N LEU A 179 -5.73 -23.20 -2.48
CA LEU A 179 -6.03 -21.78 -2.64
C LEU A 179 -6.67 -21.20 -1.36
N LYS A 180 -6.54 -19.89 -1.21
CA LYS A 180 -7.28 -19.13 -0.20
C LYS A 180 -8.71 -18.84 -0.65
N VAL A 181 -9.62 -18.81 0.33
CA VAL A 181 -11.08 -18.72 0.12
C VAL A 181 -11.55 -17.34 0.54
N GLY A 182 -12.06 -16.59 -0.43
CA GLY A 182 -12.84 -15.38 -0.22
C GLY A 182 -14.33 -15.64 -0.45
N LEU A 183 -15.17 -14.92 0.29
CA LEU A 183 -16.61 -14.88 0.09
C LEU A 183 -17.01 -13.44 -0.19
N TYR A 184 -17.71 -13.20 -1.29
CA TYR A 184 -18.38 -11.92 -1.51
C TYR A 184 -19.77 -11.97 -0.87
N TYR A 185 -20.14 -10.88 -0.21
CA TYR A 185 -21.48 -10.72 0.35
C TYR A 185 -21.98 -9.28 0.17
N SER A 186 -23.19 -9.17 -0.38
CA SER A 186 -23.84 -7.87 -0.56
C SER A 186 -24.95 -7.62 0.46
N PRO A 187 -24.92 -6.54 1.28
CA PRO A 187 -25.98 -6.19 2.22
C PRO A 187 -27.29 -5.73 1.56
N ILE A 188 -27.22 -4.96 0.47
CA ILE A 188 -28.37 -4.62 -0.38
C ILE A 188 -29.13 -5.88 -0.83
N ASP A 189 -30.46 -5.74 -0.89
CA ASP A 189 -31.36 -6.82 -1.29
C ASP A 189 -32.61 -6.22 -1.97
N TRP A 190 -32.66 -6.28 -3.31
CA TRP A 190 -33.72 -5.67 -4.12
C TRP A 190 -35.12 -6.29 -3.91
N ARG A 191 -35.23 -7.38 -3.16
CA ARG A 191 -36.52 -7.97 -2.75
C ARG A 191 -37.23 -7.14 -1.68
N TYR A 192 -36.52 -6.21 -1.03
CA TYR A 192 -37.01 -5.43 0.11
C TYR A 192 -37.22 -3.96 -0.28
N PRO A 193 -38.47 -3.48 -0.48
CA PRO A 193 -38.77 -2.07 -0.71
C PRO A 193 -38.20 -1.13 0.37
N GLY A 194 -38.08 -1.63 1.61
CA GLY A 194 -37.47 -0.92 2.73
C GLY A 194 -36.01 -0.50 2.52
N TYR A 195 -35.29 -1.11 1.59
CA TYR A 195 -33.96 -0.63 1.18
C TYR A 195 -33.98 0.80 0.60
N TYR A 196 -35.06 1.18 -0.10
CA TYR A 196 -35.24 2.53 -0.64
C TYR A 196 -35.93 3.50 0.33
N ASP A 197 -36.52 3.00 1.42
CA ASP A 197 -37.28 3.77 2.39
C ASP A 197 -37.06 3.24 3.82
N VAL A 198 -35.80 3.19 4.26
CA VAL A 198 -35.44 2.57 5.56
C VAL A 198 -36.21 3.16 6.74
N THR A 199 -36.65 4.42 6.64
CA THR A 199 -37.44 5.10 7.68
C THR A 199 -38.96 4.89 7.59
N GLY A 200 -39.48 4.45 6.44
CA GLY A 200 -40.93 4.46 6.14
C GLY A 200 -41.53 5.86 6.00
N THR A 201 -40.72 6.86 5.62
CA THR A 201 -41.12 8.28 5.56
C THR A 201 -40.62 9.05 4.34
N ASN A 202 -39.67 8.51 3.57
CA ASN A 202 -39.07 9.20 2.43
C ASN A 202 -38.46 8.22 1.43
N CYS A 203 -39.32 7.49 0.72
CA CYS A 203 -38.87 6.52 -0.29
C CYS A 203 -38.11 7.22 -1.42
N ALA A 204 -36.88 6.77 -1.66
CA ALA A 204 -36.10 7.16 -2.81
C ALA A 204 -36.74 6.67 -4.13
N SER A 205 -36.50 7.41 -5.21
CA SER A 205 -36.74 6.94 -6.57
C SER A 205 -36.01 5.60 -6.80
N ASN A 206 -36.72 4.64 -7.37
CA ASN A 206 -36.32 3.26 -7.59
C ASN A 206 -37.01 2.73 -8.86
N PRO A 207 -36.47 1.70 -9.55
CA PRO A 207 -37.01 1.26 -10.85
C PRO A 207 -38.36 0.51 -10.73
N TRP A 208 -38.70 -0.02 -9.56
CA TRP A 208 -39.95 -0.78 -9.34
C TRP A 208 -41.16 0.08 -8.96
N GLY A 209 -40.97 1.40 -8.78
CA GLY A 209 -42.06 2.31 -8.45
C GLY A 209 -42.55 2.24 -7.00
N TYR A 210 -41.74 1.73 -6.07
CA TYR A 210 -42.07 1.80 -4.64
C TYR A 210 -42.22 3.28 -4.21
N THR A 211 -43.17 3.54 -3.32
CA THR A 211 -43.48 4.88 -2.77
C THR A 211 -43.48 4.83 -1.25
N THR A 212 -43.44 5.97 -0.56
CA THR A 212 -43.33 6.01 0.90
C THR A 212 -44.45 5.22 1.60
N ASP A 213 -44.06 4.26 2.44
CA ASP A 213 -44.98 3.44 3.24
C ASP A 213 -44.37 3.21 4.64
N PRO A 214 -45.06 3.52 5.74
CA PRO A 214 -44.59 3.22 7.10
C PRO A 214 -44.16 1.75 7.32
N ALA A 215 -44.75 0.79 6.60
CA ALA A 215 -44.38 -0.62 6.66
C ALA A 215 -42.95 -0.89 6.14
N HIS A 216 -42.41 -0.01 5.30
CA HIS A 216 -41.03 -0.13 4.79
C HIS A 216 -39.98 -0.09 5.90
N LYS A 217 -40.26 0.56 7.04
CA LYS A 217 -39.35 0.55 8.20
C LYS A 217 -39.14 -0.85 8.78
N GLU A 218 -40.22 -1.62 8.91
CA GLU A 218 -40.15 -3.00 9.40
C GLU A 218 -39.58 -3.92 8.32
N ASN A 219 -39.93 -3.71 7.06
CA ASN A 219 -39.34 -4.42 5.93
C ASN A 219 -37.80 -4.26 5.88
N ALA A 220 -37.29 -3.03 6.12
CA ALA A 220 -35.86 -2.77 6.25
C ALA A 220 -35.23 -3.47 7.48
N ARG A 221 -35.91 -3.45 8.63
CA ARG A 221 -35.44 -4.16 9.84
C ARG A 221 -35.30 -5.68 9.61
N ILE A 222 -36.23 -6.27 8.87
CA ILE A 222 -36.21 -7.68 8.47
C ILE A 222 -35.04 -7.94 7.51
N MET A 223 -34.84 -7.10 6.48
CA MET A 223 -33.69 -7.18 5.57
C MET A 223 -32.35 -7.16 6.32
N LYS A 224 -32.19 -6.21 7.26
CA LYS A 224 -31.02 -6.11 8.14
C LYS A 224 -30.84 -7.38 8.96
N THR A 225 -31.93 -7.97 9.46
CA THR A 225 -31.88 -9.21 10.24
C THR A 225 -31.41 -10.39 9.40
N GLU A 226 -31.89 -10.52 8.15
CA GLU A 226 -31.42 -11.54 7.19
C GLU A 226 -29.92 -11.40 6.88
N VAL A 227 -29.40 -10.16 6.80
CA VAL A 227 -27.96 -9.91 6.63
C VAL A 227 -27.14 -10.39 7.83
N TYR A 228 -27.61 -10.14 9.06
CA TYR A 228 -26.91 -10.60 10.26
C TYR A 228 -26.92 -12.14 10.40
N GLU A 229 -28.04 -12.79 10.06
CA GLU A 229 -28.09 -14.26 10.00
C GLU A 229 -27.15 -14.81 8.93
N SER A 230 -27.23 -14.30 7.70
CA SER A 230 -26.41 -14.76 6.57
C SER A 230 -24.91 -14.68 6.88
N ILE A 231 -24.45 -13.56 7.45
CA ILE A 231 -23.05 -13.39 7.82
C ILE A 231 -22.64 -14.36 8.93
N LYS A 232 -23.48 -14.55 9.95
CA LYS A 232 -23.27 -15.55 11.01
C LYS A 232 -23.09 -16.95 10.45
N GLU A 233 -23.93 -17.36 9.50
CA GLU A 233 -23.81 -18.67 8.84
C GLU A 233 -22.50 -18.79 8.05
N LEU A 234 -22.21 -17.81 7.18
CA LEU A 234 -21.03 -17.81 6.31
C LEU A 234 -19.72 -17.88 7.11
N VAL A 235 -19.62 -17.19 8.26
CA VAL A 235 -18.41 -17.19 9.10
C VAL A 235 -18.33 -18.33 10.12
N THR A 236 -19.36 -19.18 10.25
CA THR A 236 -19.35 -20.31 11.22
C THR A 236 -19.49 -21.70 10.59
N GLN A 237 -20.16 -21.84 9.45
CA GLN A 237 -20.49 -23.15 8.88
C GLN A 237 -19.50 -23.65 7.82
N TYR A 238 -18.71 -22.75 7.21
CA TYR A 238 -17.87 -23.04 6.04
C TYR A 238 -16.38 -23.19 6.36
N GLY A 239 -16.02 -23.39 7.63
CA GLY A 239 -14.63 -23.52 8.07
C GLY A 239 -13.89 -22.17 8.07
N VAL A 240 -12.59 -22.17 7.78
CA VAL A 240 -11.79 -20.94 7.72
C VAL A 240 -12.10 -20.18 6.43
N ILE A 241 -12.35 -18.88 6.53
CA ILE A 241 -12.47 -17.95 5.40
C ILE A 241 -11.31 -16.94 5.49
N ASP A 242 -10.61 -16.69 4.39
CA ASP A 242 -9.46 -15.77 4.34
C ASP A 242 -9.87 -14.33 4.02
N ASP A 243 -10.90 -14.15 3.21
CA ASP A 243 -11.34 -12.86 2.68
C ASP A 243 -12.87 -12.71 2.72
N LEU A 244 -13.37 -11.51 3.05
CA LEU A 244 -14.78 -11.13 3.02
C LEU A 244 -14.97 -9.85 2.21
N TRP A 245 -15.43 -10.04 0.98
CA TRP A 245 -15.60 -8.98 -0.01
C TRP A 245 -17.01 -8.40 0.09
N TRP A 246 -17.16 -7.32 0.85
CA TRP A 246 -18.43 -6.60 0.98
C TRP A 246 -18.75 -5.80 -0.28
N ASP A 247 -20.04 -5.57 -0.54
CA ASP A 247 -20.46 -4.68 -1.63
C ASP A 247 -21.89 -4.17 -1.47
N GLY A 248 -22.14 -2.89 -1.75
CA GLY A 248 -23.47 -2.31 -1.55
C GLY A 248 -23.82 -2.10 -0.08
N GLY A 249 -22.89 -1.50 0.67
CA GLY A 249 -23.14 -0.97 2.01
C GLY A 249 -23.91 0.37 1.98
N TRP A 250 -23.97 1.03 0.83
CA TRP A 250 -24.80 2.22 0.62
C TRP A 250 -26.31 1.93 0.82
N ILE A 251 -27.12 2.97 1.01
CA ILE A 251 -28.59 2.85 1.17
C ILE A 251 -29.28 3.52 -0.01
N ALA A 252 -30.32 2.88 -0.54
CA ALA A 252 -31.12 3.39 -1.66
C ALA A 252 -30.30 3.80 -2.90
N GLU A 253 -29.16 3.14 -3.14
CA GLU A 253 -28.19 3.44 -4.22
C GLU A 253 -27.68 4.89 -4.23
N LYS A 254 -27.52 5.47 -3.03
CA LYS A 254 -27.09 6.86 -2.84
C LYS A 254 -25.98 6.98 -1.81
N GLY A 255 -25.13 7.97 -2.03
CA GLY A 255 -23.98 8.25 -1.17
C GLY A 255 -22.86 7.22 -1.33
N THR A 256 -22.08 7.05 -0.28
CA THR A 256 -21.00 6.09 -0.14
C THR A 256 -21.43 4.93 0.77
N ASP A 257 -20.67 3.84 0.81
CA ASP A 257 -20.93 2.75 1.77
C ASP A 257 -20.90 3.24 3.23
N ALA A 258 -20.04 4.22 3.53
CA ALA A 258 -19.94 4.83 4.86
C ALA A 258 -21.23 5.58 5.26
N ASP A 259 -21.96 6.16 4.31
CA ASP A 259 -23.24 6.82 4.56
C ASP A 259 -24.35 5.82 4.95
N GLY A 260 -24.20 4.54 4.61
CA GLY A 260 -25.12 3.47 5.03
C GLY A 260 -24.77 2.82 6.37
N ALA A 261 -23.59 3.09 6.93
CA ALA A 261 -23.08 2.39 8.12
C ALA A 261 -23.96 2.56 9.38
N PHE A 262 -24.75 3.64 9.49
CA PHE A 262 -25.70 3.84 10.60
C PHE A 262 -26.81 2.79 10.63
N PHE A 263 -27.19 2.27 9.47
CA PHE A 263 -28.25 1.28 9.34
C PHE A 263 -27.69 -0.13 9.52
N TRP A 264 -26.61 -0.48 8.82
CA TRP A 264 -26.00 -1.81 8.87
C TRP A 264 -25.22 -2.10 10.17
N GLU A 265 -24.70 -1.05 10.83
CA GLU A 265 -23.86 -1.14 12.03
C GLU A 265 -22.59 -1.98 11.78
N SER A 266 -21.86 -1.57 10.74
CA SER A 266 -20.82 -2.37 10.09
C SER A 266 -19.58 -2.63 10.94
N GLY A 267 -19.36 -1.84 12.00
CA GLY A 267 -18.17 -1.90 12.86
C GLY A 267 -18.17 -3.03 13.90
N GLN A 268 -17.50 -2.78 15.03
CA GLN A 268 -17.37 -3.78 16.10
C GLN A 268 -18.69 -4.02 16.85
N TYR A 269 -19.50 -2.99 17.04
CA TYR A 269 -20.65 -3.02 17.95
C TYR A 269 -21.90 -2.40 17.33
N ARG A 270 -23.06 -2.92 17.73
CA ARG A 270 -24.37 -2.30 17.49
C ARG A 270 -24.68 -1.28 18.57
N ASP A 271 -25.42 -0.25 18.20
CA ASP A 271 -26.06 0.68 19.12
C ASP A 271 -27.39 0.08 19.60
N THR A 272 -27.55 -0.07 20.92
CA THR A 272 -28.81 -0.52 21.53
C THR A 272 -29.97 0.46 21.36
N ALA A 273 -29.70 1.71 20.98
CA ALA A 273 -30.70 2.72 20.63
C ALA A 273 -31.03 2.78 19.12
N ASN A 274 -30.42 1.91 18.30
CA ASN A 274 -30.67 1.88 16.86
C ASN A 274 -32.14 1.57 16.54
N GLN A 275 -32.74 2.32 15.61
CA GLN A 275 -34.17 2.20 15.28
C GLN A 275 -34.52 0.91 14.52
N TRP A 276 -33.53 0.16 14.04
CA TRP A 276 -33.68 -1.12 13.36
C TRP A 276 -32.96 -2.23 14.14
N PRO A 277 -33.56 -2.74 15.24
CA PRO A 277 -32.97 -3.82 16.01
C PRO A 277 -33.02 -5.14 15.22
N VAL A 278 -31.90 -5.84 15.24
CA VAL A 278 -31.76 -7.22 14.71
C VAL A 278 -32.25 -8.20 15.77
N ASP A 279 -33.07 -9.18 15.36
CA ASP A 279 -33.67 -10.12 16.30
C ASP A 279 -32.63 -10.93 17.09
N ALA A 280 -32.93 -11.19 18.36
CA ALA A 280 -31.99 -11.78 19.33
C ALA A 280 -31.49 -13.19 18.95
N ALA A 281 -32.19 -13.92 18.08
CA ALA A 281 -31.76 -15.23 17.57
C ALA A 281 -30.54 -15.13 16.62
N TYR A 282 -30.46 -14.05 15.85
CA TYR A 282 -29.47 -13.87 14.78
C TYR A 282 -28.35 -12.90 15.19
N GLY A 283 -28.63 -11.98 16.11
CA GLY A 283 -27.61 -11.17 16.75
C GLY A 283 -26.64 -11.97 17.63
N GLU A 284 -25.48 -11.39 17.90
CA GLU A 284 -24.52 -11.92 18.88
C GLU A 284 -23.96 -10.81 19.79
N THR A 285 -23.32 -11.24 20.88
CA THR A 285 -22.59 -10.38 21.82
C THR A 285 -21.13 -10.81 21.95
N ASP A 286 -20.29 -9.91 22.46
CA ASP A 286 -18.98 -10.25 23.02
C ASP A 286 -19.09 -10.89 24.42
N ALA A 287 -17.95 -11.18 25.04
CA ALA A 287 -17.87 -11.79 26.37
C ALA A 287 -18.37 -10.88 27.52
N SER A 288 -18.56 -9.58 27.28
CA SER A 288 -19.15 -8.64 28.23
C SER A 288 -20.68 -8.50 28.08
N GLY A 289 -21.26 -9.17 27.08
CA GLY A 289 -22.68 -9.04 26.74
C GLY A 289 -23.01 -7.86 25.82
N LYS A 290 -22.00 -7.15 25.30
CA LYS A 290 -22.23 -6.02 24.38
C LYS A 290 -22.56 -6.53 22.97
N PRO A 291 -23.63 -6.05 22.31
CA PRO A 291 -24.05 -6.56 21.00
C PRO A 291 -23.06 -6.20 19.89
N LEU A 292 -22.62 -7.20 19.12
CA LEU A 292 -21.66 -7.07 18.05
C LEU A 292 -22.31 -6.55 16.76
N GLY A 293 -21.62 -5.65 16.06
CA GLY A 293 -21.90 -5.24 14.69
C GLY A 293 -21.42 -6.29 13.68
N LEU A 294 -21.59 -6.03 12.37
CA LEU A 294 -21.24 -6.99 11.32
C LEU A 294 -19.77 -7.43 11.42
N MET A 295 -18.82 -6.50 11.36
CA MET A 295 -17.39 -6.87 11.43
C MET A 295 -16.97 -7.34 12.83
N GLY A 296 -17.66 -6.94 13.89
CA GLY A 296 -17.47 -7.50 15.23
C GLY A 296 -17.81 -8.99 15.30
N MET A 297 -18.92 -9.41 14.68
CA MET A 297 -19.31 -10.81 14.55
C MET A 297 -18.34 -11.59 13.66
N VAL A 298 -17.95 -11.02 12.51
CA VAL A 298 -16.95 -11.62 11.60
C VAL A 298 -15.64 -11.89 12.34
N ARG A 299 -15.10 -10.88 13.05
CA ARG A 299 -13.83 -10.99 13.81
C ARG A 299 -13.89 -11.95 15.00
N LYS A 300 -15.07 -12.16 15.60
CA LYS A 300 -15.26 -13.12 16.69
C LYS A 300 -15.03 -14.56 16.23
N HIS A 301 -15.53 -14.92 15.05
CA HIS A 301 -15.46 -16.30 14.52
C HIS A 301 -14.28 -16.52 13.58
N GLN A 302 -13.88 -15.49 12.83
CA GLN A 302 -12.77 -15.51 11.88
C GLN A 302 -11.78 -14.40 12.25
N PRO A 303 -10.95 -14.58 13.29
CA PRO A 303 -10.04 -13.54 13.77
C PRO A 303 -8.96 -13.15 12.74
N ASP A 304 -8.70 -14.00 11.74
CA ASP A 304 -7.62 -13.85 10.75
C ASP A 304 -8.09 -13.40 9.37
N ILE A 305 -9.40 -13.31 9.14
CA ILE A 305 -10.00 -12.90 7.85
C ILE A 305 -9.63 -11.44 7.52
N VAL A 306 -9.46 -11.11 6.24
CA VAL A 306 -9.40 -9.72 5.78
C VAL A 306 -10.73 -9.31 5.15
N ALA A 307 -11.05 -8.03 5.10
CA ALA A 307 -12.29 -7.55 4.48
C ALA A 307 -12.11 -6.21 3.75
N THR A 308 -12.92 -6.00 2.71
CA THR A 308 -12.97 -4.73 1.96
C THR A 308 -13.64 -3.60 2.74
N SER A 309 -13.43 -2.37 2.27
CA SER A 309 -14.03 -1.13 2.79
C SER A 309 -15.53 -0.93 2.48
N ARG A 310 -16.20 -1.92 1.87
CA ARG A 310 -17.51 -1.77 1.22
C ARG A 310 -18.72 -2.20 2.04
N SER A 311 -18.52 -2.47 3.33
CA SER A 311 -19.62 -2.57 4.28
C SER A 311 -20.02 -1.22 4.87
N GLY A 312 -19.24 -0.16 4.62
CA GLY A 312 -19.33 1.11 5.34
C GLY A 312 -18.40 1.22 6.55
N TRP A 313 -17.75 0.12 6.94
CA TRP A 313 -16.50 0.17 7.72
C TRP A 313 -15.31 0.36 6.77
N LYS A 314 -14.25 1.04 7.22
CA LYS A 314 -13.06 1.38 6.42
C LYS A 314 -12.32 0.20 5.77
N GLY A 315 -12.56 -1.04 6.19
CA GLY A 315 -11.93 -2.24 5.62
C GLY A 315 -10.48 -2.41 6.04
N ASP A 316 -9.92 -3.61 5.87
CA ASP A 316 -8.48 -3.83 5.98
C ASP A 316 -7.71 -3.34 4.75
N TYR A 317 -8.42 -3.27 3.62
CA TYR A 317 -7.96 -2.80 2.31
C TYR A 317 -9.09 -2.17 1.49
N GLU A 318 -8.71 -1.38 0.48
CA GLU A 318 -9.60 -0.66 -0.42
C GLU A 318 -9.72 -1.36 -1.80
N SER A 319 -10.84 -1.15 -2.49
CA SER A 319 -11.12 -1.65 -3.84
C SER A 319 -10.99 -0.54 -4.91
N ASP A 320 -10.21 -0.75 -5.95
CA ASP A 320 -10.22 0.04 -7.19
C ASP A 320 -10.92 -0.75 -8.29
N GLU A 321 -12.08 -0.29 -8.76
CA GLU A 321 -12.94 -1.08 -9.66
C GLU A 321 -12.82 -0.73 -11.14
N GLY A 322 -13.19 -1.70 -11.97
CA GLY A 322 -13.44 -1.50 -13.39
C GLY A 322 -12.18 -1.48 -14.26
N PRO A 323 -12.33 -1.26 -15.58
CA PRO A 323 -11.27 -1.48 -16.57
C PRO A 323 -10.23 -0.36 -16.66
N SER A 324 -10.26 0.63 -15.75
CA SER A 324 -9.28 1.72 -15.72
C SER A 324 -7.87 1.18 -15.41
N VAL A 325 -6.88 1.62 -16.19
CA VAL A 325 -5.47 1.24 -16.00
C VAL A 325 -4.88 2.09 -14.87
N PRO A 326 -4.30 1.50 -13.80
CA PRO A 326 -3.68 2.29 -12.74
C PRO A 326 -2.50 3.13 -13.25
N SER A 327 -2.43 4.39 -12.82
CA SER A 327 -1.41 5.37 -13.22
C SER A 327 -0.77 6.08 -12.02
N GLY A 328 0.30 6.83 -12.27
CA GLY A 328 1.02 7.62 -11.27
C GLY A 328 1.93 6.80 -10.33
N ALA A 329 2.20 7.36 -9.15
CA ALA A 329 3.16 6.81 -8.18
C ALA A 329 2.75 5.45 -7.57
N ILE A 330 3.72 4.76 -6.96
CA ILE A 330 3.48 3.56 -6.15
C ILE A 330 2.47 3.86 -5.03
N ARG A 331 1.55 2.91 -4.75
CA ARG A 331 0.60 3.04 -3.65
C ARG A 331 1.29 2.75 -2.31
N THR A 332 1.05 3.63 -1.35
CA THR A 332 1.75 3.67 -0.05
C THR A 332 0.74 3.88 1.08
N GLY A 333 1.01 3.36 2.29
CA GLY A 333 0.18 3.54 3.48
C GLY A 333 -1.18 2.79 3.48
N ARG A 334 -1.77 2.53 2.31
CA ARG A 334 -3.02 1.75 2.13
C ARG A 334 -2.81 0.61 1.15
N LEU A 335 -3.44 -0.53 1.43
CA LEU A 335 -3.54 -1.64 0.49
C LEU A 335 -4.72 -1.37 -0.44
N VAL A 336 -4.50 -1.49 -1.74
CA VAL A 336 -5.55 -1.39 -2.76
C VAL A 336 -5.53 -2.62 -3.63
N GLU A 337 -6.68 -3.25 -3.80
CA GLU A 337 -6.93 -4.33 -4.73
C GLU A 337 -7.63 -3.79 -5.98
N LYS A 338 -7.06 -4.04 -7.16
CA LYS A 338 -7.73 -3.76 -8.43
C LYS A 338 -8.70 -4.90 -8.75
N VAL A 339 -9.99 -4.61 -8.87
CA VAL A 339 -10.99 -5.58 -9.32
C VAL A 339 -11.52 -5.20 -10.70
N PHE A 340 -11.53 -6.16 -11.64
CA PHE A 340 -12.11 -5.94 -12.97
C PHE A 340 -12.61 -7.24 -13.59
N THR A 341 -13.62 -7.13 -14.46
CA THR A 341 -14.16 -8.25 -15.25
C THR A 341 -13.44 -8.41 -16.58
N VAL A 342 -13.28 -9.65 -17.02
CA VAL A 342 -12.90 -9.98 -18.41
C VAL A 342 -14.10 -10.33 -19.30
N GLY A 343 -15.32 -10.31 -18.74
CA GLY A 343 -16.58 -10.35 -19.50
C GLY A 343 -17.07 -8.94 -19.89
N GLY A 344 -18.34 -8.83 -20.30
CA GLY A 344 -18.98 -7.54 -20.56
C GLY A 344 -19.59 -6.88 -19.30
N ALA A 345 -19.96 -7.70 -18.31
CA ALA A 345 -20.38 -7.31 -16.97
C ALA A 345 -19.66 -8.21 -15.95
N TRP A 346 -19.99 -8.10 -14.66
CA TRP A 346 -19.42 -9.01 -13.66
C TRP A 346 -20.04 -10.41 -13.78
N GLY A 347 -21.36 -10.49 -13.71
CA GLY A 347 -22.15 -11.67 -14.06
C GLY A 347 -22.15 -11.95 -15.57
N TYR A 348 -22.62 -13.14 -15.94
CA TYR A 348 -22.57 -13.60 -17.32
C TYR A 348 -23.35 -12.71 -18.30
N THR A 349 -22.71 -12.44 -19.44
CA THR A 349 -23.30 -11.84 -20.64
C THR A 349 -22.77 -12.57 -21.87
N ASN A 350 -23.48 -12.45 -23.00
CA ASN A 350 -23.00 -12.93 -24.30
C ASN A 350 -21.88 -12.04 -24.93
N SER A 351 -21.23 -11.19 -24.13
CA SER A 351 -20.16 -10.30 -24.61
C SER A 351 -18.85 -11.08 -24.83
N PRO A 352 -18.03 -10.70 -25.83
CA PRO A 352 -16.71 -11.30 -26.02
C PRO A 352 -15.81 -11.02 -24.82
N SER A 353 -14.84 -11.92 -24.58
CA SER A 353 -13.84 -11.72 -23.53
C SER A 353 -12.88 -10.58 -23.84
N MET A 354 -12.40 -9.89 -22.81
CA MET A 354 -11.34 -8.88 -22.89
C MET A 354 -10.10 -9.39 -23.65
N ALA A 355 -9.45 -8.51 -24.42
CA ALA A 355 -8.20 -8.84 -25.09
C ALA A 355 -7.03 -8.98 -24.10
N TYR A 356 -6.13 -9.94 -24.34
CA TYR A 356 -4.93 -10.20 -23.52
C TYR A 356 -4.09 -8.96 -23.26
N GLY A 357 -3.88 -8.11 -24.28
CA GLY A 357 -3.14 -6.85 -24.14
C GLY A 357 -3.78 -5.89 -23.13
N THR A 358 -5.11 -5.79 -23.11
CA THR A 358 -5.85 -4.94 -22.16
C THR A 358 -5.75 -5.47 -20.74
N ALA A 359 -5.95 -6.78 -20.55
CA ALA A 359 -5.85 -7.41 -19.23
C ALA A 359 -4.44 -7.29 -18.64
N MET A 360 -3.39 -7.57 -19.43
CA MET A 360 -2.01 -7.40 -18.99
C MET A 360 -1.65 -5.94 -18.71
N ASN A 361 -2.16 -4.99 -19.49
CA ASN A 361 -1.94 -3.56 -19.24
C ASN A 361 -2.51 -3.13 -17.87
N ILE A 362 -3.68 -3.64 -17.48
CA ILE A 362 -4.21 -3.40 -16.12
C ILE A 362 -3.31 -4.09 -15.08
N LEU A 363 -3.08 -5.40 -15.20
CA LEU A 363 -2.38 -6.22 -14.21
C LEU A 363 -0.96 -5.72 -13.89
N VAL A 364 -0.14 -5.48 -14.90
CA VAL A 364 1.26 -5.05 -14.68
C VAL A 364 1.30 -3.67 -14.05
N ASN A 365 0.39 -2.77 -14.45
CA ASN A 365 0.25 -1.46 -13.82
C ASN A 365 -0.24 -1.52 -12.36
N CYS A 366 -0.93 -2.60 -11.93
CA CYS A 366 -1.21 -2.86 -10.51
C CYS A 366 0.08 -3.23 -9.76
N TRP A 367 0.80 -4.24 -10.26
CA TRP A 367 1.95 -4.83 -9.56
C TRP A 367 3.11 -3.83 -9.37
N ILE A 368 3.47 -3.07 -10.41
CA ILE A 368 4.51 -2.03 -10.33
C ILE A 368 4.12 -0.86 -9.41
N ARG A 369 2.84 -0.73 -9.05
CA ARG A 369 2.33 0.26 -8.08
C ARG A 369 2.01 -0.33 -6.72
N ASN A 370 2.50 -1.54 -6.43
CA ASN A 370 2.32 -2.23 -5.15
C ASN A 370 0.85 -2.55 -4.81
N MET A 371 0.00 -2.75 -5.81
CA MET A 371 -1.41 -3.17 -5.66
C MET A 371 -1.52 -4.71 -5.78
N THR A 372 -2.62 -5.27 -5.29
CA THR A 372 -3.07 -6.61 -5.70
C THR A 372 -4.11 -6.49 -6.80
N ALA A 373 -4.45 -7.60 -7.46
CA ALA A 373 -5.52 -7.61 -8.46
C ALA A 373 -6.35 -8.89 -8.37
N MET A 374 -7.67 -8.77 -8.49
CA MET A 374 -8.58 -9.88 -8.59
C MET A 374 -9.42 -9.78 -9.87
N VAL A 375 -9.30 -10.80 -10.73
CA VAL A 375 -9.86 -10.80 -12.08
C VAL A 375 -11.13 -11.63 -12.11
N ASN A 376 -12.24 -11.03 -12.52
CA ASN A 376 -13.55 -11.66 -12.50
C ASN A 376 -13.86 -12.47 -13.77
N VAL A 377 -14.40 -13.67 -13.55
CA VAL A 377 -15.15 -14.45 -14.55
C VAL A 377 -16.64 -14.52 -14.16
N GLY A 378 -17.50 -14.54 -15.18
CA GLY A 378 -18.94 -14.75 -15.02
C GLY A 378 -19.35 -16.09 -15.64
N PRO A 379 -19.51 -17.17 -14.86
CA PRO A 379 -19.99 -18.46 -15.37
C PRO A 379 -21.43 -18.36 -15.88
N ASP A 380 -21.77 -19.16 -16.89
CA ASP A 380 -23.11 -19.19 -17.48
C ASP A 380 -24.17 -19.80 -16.54
N ARG A 381 -25.43 -19.81 -16.98
CA ARG A 381 -26.57 -20.37 -16.23
C ARG A 381 -26.43 -21.85 -15.84
N HIS A 382 -25.54 -22.58 -16.52
CA HIS A 382 -25.25 -23.99 -16.28
C HIS A 382 -24.11 -24.16 -15.25
N GLY A 383 -23.29 -23.12 -15.01
CA GLY A 383 -22.12 -23.15 -14.13
C GLY A 383 -20.79 -23.25 -14.88
N THR A 384 -20.78 -23.11 -16.21
CA THR A 384 -19.56 -23.20 -17.02
C THR A 384 -18.94 -21.82 -17.22
N VAL A 385 -17.64 -21.67 -16.94
CA VAL A 385 -16.90 -20.44 -17.28
C VAL A 385 -16.76 -20.34 -18.81
N PRO A 386 -17.16 -19.23 -19.46
CA PRO A 386 -17.10 -19.10 -20.92
C PRO A 386 -15.70 -19.33 -21.47
N SER A 387 -15.60 -20.11 -22.55
CA SER A 387 -14.33 -20.60 -23.10
C SER A 387 -13.33 -19.48 -23.46
N GLY A 388 -13.82 -18.31 -23.91
CA GLY A 388 -12.99 -17.13 -24.16
C GLY A 388 -12.36 -16.56 -22.87
N GLN A 389 -13.15 -16.43 -21.80
CA GLN A 389 -12.65 -15.97 -20.50
C GLN A 389 -11.64 -16.98 -19.92
N ALA A 390 -11.96 -18.28 -19.96
CA ALA A 390 -11.05 -19.33 -19.51
C ALA A 390 -9.74 -19.38 -20.32
N SER A 391 -9.80 -19.16 -21.64
CA SER A 391 -8.61 -19.13 -22.50
C SER A 391 -7.72 -17.92 -22.22
N LEU A 392 -8.31 -16.75 -22.00
CA LEU A 392 -7.59 -15.54 -21.57
C LEU A 392 -6.88 -15.75 -20.24
N LEU A 393 -7.58 -16.30 -19.23
CA LEU A 393 -6.99 -16.58 -17.92
C LEU A 393 -5.80 -17.55 -18.04
N ARG A 394 -5.93 -18.64 -18.81
CA ARG A 394 -4.81 -19.55 -19.10
C ARG A 394 -3.66 -18.87 -19.84
N GLN A 395 -3.94 -17.95 -20.76
CA GLN A 395 -2.92 -17.18 -21.46
C GLN A 395 -2.11 -16.31 -20.48
N ILE A 396 -2.77 -15.63 -19.54
CA ILE A 396 -2.11 -14.90 -18.44
C ILE A 396 -1.33 -15.87 -17.54
N GLY A 397 -1.88 -17.07 -17.29
CA GLY A 397 -1.18 -18.18 -16.62
C GLY A 397 0.18 -18.54 -17.22
N THR A 398 0.34 -18.48 -18.55
CA THR A 398 1.65 -18.69 -19.21
C THR A 398 2.65 -17.58 -18.90
N PHE A 399 2.19 -16.35 -18.67
CA PHE A 399 3.03 -15.27 -18.14
C PHE A 399 3.35 -15.51 -16.66
N MET A 400 2.36 -15.84 -15.83
CA MET A 400 2.57 -16.10 -14.40
C MET A 400 3.52 -17.26 -14.12
N THR A 401 3.52 -18.28 -14.99
CA THR A 401 4.45 -19.43 -14.91
C THR A 401 5.90 -19.01 -15.19
N ALA A 402 6.13 -18.16 -16.19
CA ALA A 402 7.48 -17.75 -16.60
C ALA A 402 8.03 -16.56 -15.79
N CYS A 403 7.17 -15.60 -15.46
CA CYS A 403 7.56 -14.32 -14.84
C CYS A 403 7.11 -14.19 -13.37
N GLY A 404 6.40 -15.18 -12.80
CA GLY A 404 5.79 -15.06 -11.47
C GLY A 404 6.74 -14.67 -10.33
N GLN A 405 8.05 -14.91 -10.46
CA GLN A 405 9.07 -14.46 -9.51
C GLN A 405 9.20 -12.93 -9.38
N SER A 406 8.81 -12.15 -10.41
CA SER A 406 8.72 -10.68 -10.32
C SER A 406 7.40 -10.17 -9.75
N ILE A 407 6.43 -11.07 -9.52
CA ILE A 407 5.09 -10.72 -9.03
C ILE A 407 4.88 -11.22 -7.60
N TYR A 408 4.94 -12.53 -7.36
CA TYR A 408 4.60 -13.11 -6.07
C TYR A 408 5.62 -12.74 -4.98
N GLY A 409 5.12 -12.26 -3.85
CA GLY A 409 5.95 -11.81 -2.73
C GLY A 409 6.76 -10.54 -2.99
N THR A 410 6.54 -9.83 -4.11
CA THR A 410 7.25 -8.58 -4.40
C THR A 410 6.51 -7.35 -3.87
N ARG A 411 7.16 -6.20 -3.86
CA ARG A 411 6.54 -4.88 -3.67
C ARG A 411 6.84 -4.01 -4.89
N GLY A 412 5.98 -3.04 -5.17
CA GLY A 412 6.27 -2.02 -6.20
C GLY A 412 7.49 -1.17 -5.80
N GLY A 413 8.34 -0.83 -6.77
CA GLY A 413 9.59 -0.09 -6.55
C GLY A 413 10.84 -0.89 -6.93
N PRO A 414 12.06 -0.38 -6.65
CA PRO A 414 12.33 0.66 -5.65
C PRO A 414 12.05 2.10 -6.11
N TRP A 415 11.82 2.36 -7.40
CA TRP A 415 11.47 3.69 -7.91
C TRP A 415 10.06 3.73 -8.48
N ASN A 416 9.48 4.93 -8.58
CA ASN A 416 8.17 5.10 -9.22
C ASN A 416 8.21 4.69 -10.70
N PRO A 417 7.10 4.14 -11.23
CA PRO A 417 6.97 3.85 -12.65
C PRO A 417 6.86 5.13 -13.48
N VAL A 418 7.11 5.01 -14.78
CA VAL A 418 6.75 6.00 -15.79
C VAL A 418 5.57 5.44 -16.59
N ASP A 419 4.44 6.13 -16.54
CA ASP A 419 3.16 5.66 -17.09
C ASP A 419 3.28 5.25 -18.58
N GLY A 420 2.79 4.05 -18.90
CA GLY A 420 2.86 3.46 -20.24
C GLY A 420 4.26 3.02 -20.71
N GLN A 421 5.32 3.36 -19.98
CA GLN A 421 6.72 3.09 -20.35
C GLN A 421 7.29 1.92 -19.57
N TYR A 422 7.50 2.07 -18.26
CA TYR A 422 8.12 1.04 -17.43
C TYR A 422 7.76 1.20 -15.96
N GLY A 423 7.96 0.12 -15.20
CA GLY A 423 7.90 0.15 -13.75
C GLY A 423 8.79 -0.89 -13.12
N PHE A 424 8.72 -0.98 -11.79
CA PHE A 424 9.61 -1.83 -11.02
C PHE A 424 8.84 -2.61 -9.97
N THR A 425 9.28 -3.83 -9.72
CA THR A 425 8.99 -4.55 -8.48
C THR A 425 10.30 -5.01 -7.84
N TYR A 426 10.29 -5.35 -6.56
CA TYR A 426 11.45 -5.93 -5.90
C TYR A 426 11.08 -6.96 -4.83
N LYS A 427 12.04 -7.84 -4.56
CA LYS A 427 12.02 -8.81 -3.46
C LYS A 427 13.46 -9.11 -3.05
N ASP A 428 13.71 -9.14 -1.75
CA ASP A 428 15.03 -9.45 -1.17
C ASP A 428 16.15 -8.60 -1.80
N ASN A 429 17.12 -9.23 -2.48
CA ASN A 429 18.24 -8.58 -3.19
C ASN A 429 18.00 -8.40 -4.71
N THR A 430 16.82 -8.71 -5.22
CA THR A 430 16.50 -8.58 -6.65
C THR A 430 15.42 -7.54 -6.89
N PHE A 431 15.66 -6.62 -7.82
CA PHE A 431 14.60 -5.81 -8.41
C PHE A 431 14.38 -6.21 -9.87
N TYR A 432 13.16 -6.03 -10.33
CA TYR A 432 12.69 -6.40 -11.65
C TYR A 432 12.21 -5.15 -12.39
N VAL A 433 12.63 -4.99 -13.63
CA VAL A 433 12.17 -3.93 -14.54
C VAL A 433 11.11 -4.53 -15.45
N HIS A 434 9.91 -3.94 -15.42
CA HIS A 434 8.78 -4.29 -16.27
C HIS A 434 8.70 -3.28 -17.43
N LEU A 435 8.93 -3.72 -18.67
CA LEU A 435 8.99 -2.84 -19.85
C LEU A 435 7.69 -2.94 -20.66
N LEU A 436 6.83 -1.94 -20.48
CA LEU A 436 5.47 -1.84 -21.02
C LEU A 436 5.45 -1.45 -22.51
N PRO A 437 4.33 -1.60 -23.24
CA PRO A 437 4.27 -1.41 -24.69
C PRO A 437 4.74 -0.04 -25.21
N GLY A 438 4.65 1.03 -24.41
CA GLY A 438 5.11 2.37 -24.80
C GLY A 438 6.62 2.56 -24.77
N TYR A 439 7.37 1.69 -24.07
CA TYR A 439 8.83 1.67 -24.14
C TYR A 439 9.30 1.18 -25.51
N SER A 440 10.50 1.57 -25.93
CA SER A 440 11.08 1.17 -27.22
C SER A 440 12.57 0.89 -27.11
N GLY A 441 13.11 0.14 -28.08
CA GLY A 441 14.52 -0.30 -28.09
C GLY A 441 14.80 -1.57 -27.28
N THR A 442 16.08 -1.94 -27.25
CA THR A 442 16.63 -3.18 -26.67
C THR A 442 17.61 -2.89 -25.50
N THR A 443 17.67 -1.63 -25.07
CA THR A 443 18.54 -1.14 -24.00
C THR A 443 17.69 -0.43 -22.94
N PHE A 444 18.03 -0.59 -21.66
CA PHE A 444 17.41 0.11 -20.53
C PHE A 444 18.47 0.57 -19.54
N THR A 445 18.34 1.79 -19.02
CA THR A 445 19.23 2.33 -17.97
C THR A 445 18.43 2.59 -16.70
N THR A 446 18.85 1.99 -15.59
CA THR A 446 18.21 2.16 -14.28
C THR A 446 18.50 3.54 -13.68
N LEU A 447 17.74 3.89 -12.63
CA LEU A 447 18.19 4.89 -11.66
C LEU A 447 19.35 4.33 -10.81
N PRO A 448 20.15 5.19 -10.12
CA PRO A 448 21.28 4.78 -9.29
C PRO A 448 20.96 3.72 -8.24
N ILE A 449 21.69 2.59 -8.23
CA ILE A 449 21.51 1.51 -7.23
C ILE A 449 22.14 1.81 -5.85
N GLY A 450 22.56 3.04 -5.60
CA GLY A 450 23.35 3.40 -4.42
C GLY A 450 24.74 2.75 -4.44
N ASP A 451 25.19 2.28 -3.28
CA ASP A 451 26.50 1.63 -3.11
C ASP A 451 26.51 0.11 -3.37
N ALA A 452 25.36 -0.44 -3.78
CA ALA A 452 25.21 -1.86 -4.09
C ALA A 452 26.01 -2.26 -5.34
N GLN A 453 26.38 -3.54 -5.40
CA GLN A 453 27.05 -4.12 -6.56
C GLN A 453 26.11 -5.08 -7.29
N VAL A 454 26.14 -5.06 -8.63
CA VAL A 454 25.32 -5.97 -9.45
C VAL A 454 25.96 -7.35 -9.50
N ALA A 455 25.28 -8.34 -8.92
CA ALA A 455 25.69 -9.74 -8.94
C ALA A 455 25.21 -10.48 -10.21
N ARG A 456 24.04 -10.09 -10.77
CA ARG A 456 23.48 -10.69 -12.00
C ARG A 456 22.46 -9.77 -12.66
N VAL A 457 22.45 -9.74 -14.00
CA VAL A 457 21.32 -9.23 -14.81
C VAL A 457 20.83 -10.36 -15.72
N PHE A 458 19.52 -10.55 -15.81
CA PHE A 458 18.92 -11.65 -16.58
C PHE A 458 17.52 -11.33 -17.12
N ASP A 459 17.17 -11.90 -18.27
CA ASP A 459 15.77 -11.97 -18.70
C ASP A 459 15.01 -12.96 -17.80
N VAL A 460 13.90 -12.52 -17.21
CA VAL A 460 13.19 -13.29 -16.17
C VAL A 460 12.53 -14.55 -16.74
N ARG A 461 12.06 -14.48 -17.98
CA ARG A 461 11.29 -15.55 -18.66
C ARG A 461 12.16 -16.73 -19.07
N SER A 462 13.34 -16.47 -19.61
CA SER A 462 14.30 -17.48 -20.06
C SER A 462 15.36 -17.82 -19.01
N GLY A 463 15.57 -16.93 -18.03
CA GLY A 463 16.68 -16.99 -17.08
C GLY A 463 18.05 -16.62 -17.69
N ALA A 464 18.12 -16.31 -18.99
CA ALA A 464 19.36 -16.02 -19.69
C ALA A 464 20.01 -14.74 -19.17
N GLY A 465 21.35 -14.76 -19.02
CA GLY A 465 22.10 -13.56 -18.64
C GLY A 465 22.08 -12.50 -19.73
N LEU A 466 21.89 -11.24 -19.36
CA LEU A 466 21.95 -10.09 -20.28
C LEU A 466 23.26 -9.33 -20.09
N THR A 467 23.74 -8.68 -21.15
CA THR A 467 24.94 -7.84 -21.08
C THR A 467 24.61 -6.50 -20.44
N TYR A 468 25.45 -6.04 -19.52
CA TYR A 468 25.26 -4.78 -18.82
C TYR A 468 26.58 -4.07 -18.53
N SER A 469 26.49 -2.76 -18.27
CA SER A 469 27.54 -1.95 -17.67
C SER A 469 26.99 -1.20 -16.47
N VAL A 470 27.86 -0.86 -15.52
CA VAL A 470 27.53 -0.05 -14.34
C VAL A 470 28.37 1.23 -14.42
N ALA A 471 27.71 2.38 -14.42
CA ALA A 471 28.37 3.68 -14.42
C ALA A 471 28.87 4.05 -13.01
N SER A 472 29.77 5.03 -12.92
CA SER A 472 30.33 5.49 -11.63
C SER A 472 29.30 6.12 -10.68
N ASP A 473 28.13 6.51 -11.20
CA ASP A 473 26.97 6.98 -10.43
C ASP A 473 26.01 5.83 -10.03
N GLY A 474 26.40 4.56 -10.24
CA GLY A 474 25.59 3.40 -9.91
C GLY A 474 24.42 3.13 -10.85
N ARG A 475 24.27 3.85 -11.98
CA ARG A 475 23.27 3.48 -13.00
C ARG A 475 23.70 2.22 -13.74
N VAL A 476 22.79 1.26 -13.88
CA VAL A 476 23.00 0.01 -14.63
C VAL A 476 22.38 0.16 -16.01
N THR A 477 23.18 0.04 -17.06
CA THR A 477 22.71 0.02 -18.46
C THR A 477 22.74 -1.40 -18.98
N ILE A 478 21.57 -1.91 -19.34
CA ILE A 478 21.29 -3.30 -19.73
C ILE A 478 21.03 -3.31 -21.23
N ASN A 479 21.57 -4.29 -21.96
CA ASN A 479 21.46 -4.40 -23.43
C ASN A 479 20.98 -5.78 -23.87
N GLY A 480 20.47 -5.87 -25.10
CA GLY A 480 20.04 -7.13 -25.71
C GLY A 480 18.67 -7.63 -25.23
N ILE A 481 17.82 -6.74 -24.72
CA ILE A 481 16.49 -7.09 -24.22
C ILE A 481 15.58 -7.44 -25.41
N ASP A 482 15.11 -8.70 -25.49
CA ASP A 482 14.05 -9.08 -26.45
C ASP A 482 12.69 -8.60 -25.95
N ARG A 483 11.95 -7.98 -26.87
CA ARG A 483 10.59 -7.45 -26.66
C ARG A 483 9.62 -7.85 -27.77
N THR A 484 10.08 -8.66 -28.72
CA THR A 484 9.31 -9.07 -29.90
C THR A 484 8.28 -10.15 -29.58
N THR A 485 8.57 -11.01 -28.61
CA THR A 485 7.76 -12.16 -28.21
C THR A 485 6.71 -11.83 -27.14
N HIS A 486 7.02 -10.88 -26.24
CA HIS A 486 6.16 -10.52 -25.11
C HIS A 486 6.09 -8.99 -24.88
N PRO A 487 5.57 -8.21 -25.87
CA PRO A 487 5.59 -6.75 -25.84
C PRO A 487 4.68 -6.13 -24.75
N GLN A 488 3.75 -6.90 -24.18
CA GLN A 488 2.89 -6.44 -23.08
C GLN A 488 3.69 -6.20 -21.79
N ASP A 489 4.71 -7.02 -21.54
CA ASP A 489 5.62 -6.88 -20.40
C ASP A 489 6.86 -7.76 -20.62
N SER A 490 7.98 -7.12 -20.98
CA SER A 490 9.29 -7.76 -21.02
C SER A 490 10.01 -7.48 -19.70
N VAL A 491 10.29 -8.54 -18.94
CA VAL A 491 10.75 -8.42 -17.55
C VAL A 491 12.23 -8.78 -17.42
N VAL A 492 13.02 -7.85 -16.87
CA VAL A 492 14.45 -8.04 -16.59
C VAL A 492 14.69 -8.05 -15.09
N GLY A 493 15.41 -9.04 -14.57
CA GLY A 493 15.83 -9.13 -13.17
C GLY A 493 17.25 -8.65 -12.96
N ILE A 494 17.47 -7.84 -11.92
CA ILE A 494 18.77 -7.33 -11.48
C ILE A 494 18.96 -7.75 -10.02
N THR A 495 19.89 -8.66 -9.79
CA THR A 495 20.26 -9.15 -8.45
C THR A 495 21.47 -8.39 -7.95
N LEU A 496 21.38 -7.88 -6.73
CA LEU A 496 22.41 -7.12 -6.03
C LEU A 496 23.16 -8.00 -5.02
N ASP A 497 24.31 -7.53 -4.55
CA ASP A 497 25.11 -8.11 -3.46
C ASP A 497 24.43 -8.06 -2.07
N ARG A 498 23.30 -7.35 -1.97
CA ARG A 498 22.58 -7.02 -0.73
C ARG A 498 21.09 -6.76 -1.02
N SER A 499 20.25 -6.77 0.01
CA SER A 499 18.83 -6.45 -0.14
C SER A 499 18.60 -5.08 -0.79
N VAL A 500 17.69 -5.01 -1.76
CA VAL A 500 17.31 -3.79 -2.50
C VAL A 500 16.92 -2.70 -1.51
N GLN A 501 16.05 -3.03 -0.56
CA GLN A 501 15.70 -2.11 0.51
C GLN A 501 16.69 -2.19 1.68
N PRO A 502 17.02 -1.05 2.33
CA PRO A 502 17.58 -1.03 3.67
C PRO A 502 16.71 -1.87 4.61
N ALA A 503 17.35 -2.72 5.41
CA ALA A 503 16.66 -3.50 6.43
C ALA A 503 16.76 -2.77 7.76
N ASP A 504 15.69 -2.79 8.55
CA ASP A 504 15.76 -2.41 9.95
C ASP A 504 16.67 -3.39 10.71
N ILE A 505 17.69 -2.87 11.38
CA ILE A 505 18.63 -3.67 12.18
C ILE A 505 18.23 -3.77 13.66
N THR A 506 17.10 -3.18 14.06
CA THR A 506 16.52 -3.29 15.41
C THR A 506 15.53 -4.43 15.57
N ALA A 507 14.93 -4.94 14.49
CA ALA A 507 13.96 -6.03 14.53
C ALA A 507 14.47 -7.21 15.38
N GLY A 508 13.72 -7.56 16.43
CA GLY A 508 14.06 -8.63 17.36
C GLY A 508 15.26 -8.36 18.29
N LYS A 509 15.75 -7.13 18.37
CA LYS A 509 16.79 -6.72 19.33
C LYS A 509 16.21 -6.46 20.72
N THR A 510 17.10 -6.33 21.71
CA THR A 510 16.69 -5.99 23.08
C THR A 510 16.34 -4.51 23.17
N ALA A 511 15.08 -4.23 23.52
CA ALA A 511 14.62 -2.91 23.91
C ALA A 511 14.57 -2.75 25.44
N THR A 512 14.76 -1.54 25.91
CA THR A 512 14.51 -1.11 27.31
C THR A 512 13.97 0.31 27.29
N ALA A 513 13.15 0.66 28.28
CA ALA A 513 12.65 2.02 28.48
C ALA A 513 12.83 2.43 29.95
N ASP A 514 12.63 3.71 30.27
CA ASP A 514 12.54 4.16 31.67
C ASP A 514 11.21 3.76 32.32
N SER A 515 10.14 3.68 31.53
CA SER A 515 8.80 3.27 31.95
C SER A 515 8.05 2.53 30.84
N GLU A 516 7.05 1.73 31.21
CA GLU A 516 6.17 1.05 30.26
C GLU A 516 4.78 0.75 30.84
N GLU A 517 3.75 0.84 30.01
CA GLU A 517 2.36 0.52 30.35
C GLU A 517 2.12 -1.00 30.31
N THR A 518 2.75 -1.72 31.24
CA THR A 518 2.71 -3.19 31.32
C THR A 518 1.29 -3.74 31.47
N SER A 519 0.37 -3.00 32.10
CA SER A 519 -1.04 -3.40 32.28
C SER A 519 -1.82 -3.58 30.97
N LYS A 520 -1.36 -2.99 29.86
CA LYS A 520 -1.90 -3.19 28.51
C LYS A 520 -0.95 -3.98 27.59
N GLY A 521 0.18 -4.47 28.11
CA GLY A 521 1.20 -5.18 27.34
C GLY A 521 2.07 -4.29 26.43
N ASN A 522 2.00 -2.96 26.58
CA ASN A 522 2.71 -1.98 25.76
C ASN A 522 4.20 -1.81 26.17
N THR A 523 4.90 -2.94 26.26
CA THR A 523 6.31 -3.02 26.72
C THR A 523 7.31 -2.46 25.72
N ALA A 524 8.53 -2.14 26.16
CA ALA A 524 9.60 -1.59 25.31
C ALA A 524 9.88 -2.47 24.06
N ALA A 525 9.78 -3.79 24.20
CA ALA A 525 9.99 -4.73 23.09
C ALA A 525 8.99 -4.56 21.93
N LYS A 526 7.81 -4.00 22.21
CA LYS A 526 6.73 -3.78 21.22
C LYS A 526 7.01 -2.69 20.20
N ALA A 527 8.06 -1.89 20.40
CA ALA A 527 8.52 -0.95 19.37
C ALA A 527 9.54 -1.57 18.40
N LEU A 528 10.04 -2.80 18.66
CA LEU A 528 11.06 -3.50 17.84
C LEU A 528 10.58 -4.89 17.35
N ASP A 529 9.29 -5.21 17.48
CA ASP A 529 8.74 -6.51 17.05
C ASP A 529 8.34 -6.55 15.58
N GLY A 530 8.58 -5.46 14.83
CA GLY A 530 8.30 -5.33 13.41
C GLY A 530 6.82 -5.17 13.08
N SER A 531 5.95 -4.99 14.08
CA SER A 531 4.52 -4.75 13.88
C SER A 531 4.13 -3.33 14.26
N THR A 532 3.49 -2.63 13.33
CA THR A 532 2.92 -1.30 13.56
C THR A 532 1.58 -1.33 14.31
N ALA A 533 1.02 -2.51 14.60
CA ALA A 533 -0.23 -2.68 15.35
C ALA A 533 0.02 -2.62 16.88
N THR A 534 1.13 -3.19 17.32
CA THR A 534 1.65 -3.08 18.69
C THR A 534 2.40 -1.76 18.88
N ARG A 535 2.74 -1.46 20.14
CA ARG A 535 3.57 -0.29 20.51
C ARG A 535 4.18 -0.42 21.89
N TRP A 536 5.33 0.21 22.10
CA TRP A 536 5.72 0.65 23.44
C TRP A 536 4.90 1.89 23.81
N CYS A 537 4.49 2.00 25.07
CA CYS A 537 3.89 3.20 25.64
C CYS A 537 4.46 3.41 27.05
N ALA A 538 4.87 4.64 27.39
CA ALA A 538 5.23 5.03 28.75
C ALA A 538 4.06 4.84 29.73
N ASN A 539 4.35 4.74 31.03
CA ASN A 539 3.30 4.50 32.04
C ASN A 539 2.50 5.75 32.44
N ASP A 540 2.94 6.95 32.03
CA ASP A 540 2.20 8.21 32.20
C ASP A 540 2.45 9.21 31.05
N GLY A 541 1.86 10.41 31.17
CA GLY A 541 1.88 11.46 30.15
C GLY A 541 2.97 12.53 30.31
N GLN A 542 4.01 12.27 31.11
CA GLN A 542 5.13 13.21 31.30
C GLN A 542 6.10 13.20 30.11
N THR A 543 7.00 14.19 30.09
CA THR A 543 8.12 14.24 29.15
C THR A 543 9.41 13.78 29.84
N GLY A 544 10.41 13.41 29.04
CA GLY A 544 11.68 12.83 29.51
C GLY A 544 11.77 11.32 29.37
N HIS A 545 10.64 10.65 29.14
CA HIS A 545 10.60 9.21 28.83
C HIS A 545 11.46 8.86 27.63
N TRP A 546 12.09 7.69 27.68
CA TRP A 546 12.98 7.22 26.62
C TRP A 546 12.81 5.74 26.33
N LEU A 547 12.99 5.39 25.05
CA LEU A 547 13.10 4.03 24.55
C LEU A 547 14.52 3.85 24.00
N LYS A 548 15.18 2.74 24.35
CA LYS A 548 16.55 2.40 23.93
C LYS A 548 16.64 0.99 23.38
N VAL A 549 17.30 0.84 22.23
CA VAL A 549 17.70 -0.45 21.64
C VAL A 549 19.19 -0.73 21.85
N ASP A 550 19.54 -2.00 22.10
CA ASP A 550 20.90 -2.53 21.95
C ASP A 550 21.02 -3.34 20.64
N LEU A 551 21.82 -2.86 19.69
CA LEU A 551 22.06 -3.53 18.40
C LEU A 551 22.93 -4.80 18.54
N GLY A 552 23.59 -4.97 19.70
CA GLY A 552 24.49 -6.08 20.06
C GLY A 552 25.96 -5.83 19.74
N SER A 553 26.25 -4.94 18.78
CA SER A 553 27.61 -4.53 18.40
C SER A 553 27.61 -3.07 17.93
N THR A 554 28.74 -2.39 18.01
CA THR A 554 28.91 -1.09 17.36
C THR A 554 28.79 -1.26 15.85
N ARG A 555 28.02 -0.38 15.20
CA ARG A 555 27.81 -0.34 13.75
C ARG A 555 27.88 1.09 13.25
N SER A 556 28.24 1.27 11.98
CA SER A 556 27.98 2.52 11.26
C SER A 556 26.48 2.64 11.04
N LEU A 557 25.88 3.73 11.50
CA LEU A 557 24.44 4.00 11.37
C LEU A 557 24.22 5.16 10.39
N THR A 558 23.09 5.09 9.67
CA THR A 558 22.72 6.04 8.60
C THR A 558 21.40 6.77 8.86
N GLY A 559 20.65 6.35 9.87
CA GLY A 559 19.44 7.02 10.32
C GLY A 559 18.47 6.12 11.06
N THR A 560 17.29 6.67 11.34
CA THR A 560 16.15 5.99 11.98
C THR A 560 14.84 6.33 11.28
N ARG A 561 13.86 5.46 11.41
CA ARG A 561 12.45 5.78 11.17
C ARG A 561 11.62 5.46 12.41
N ILE A 562 10.76 6.38 12.82
CA ILE A 562 9.90 6.27 14.00
C ILE A 562 8.45 6.35 13.52
N ALA A 563 7.65 5.35 13.89
CA ALA A 563 6.19 5.38 13.79
C ALA A 563 5.62 5.66 15.19
N TRP A 564 5.07 6.85 15.39
CA TRP A 564 4.41 7.26 16.63
C TRP A 564 3.02 6.62 16.76
N GLU A 565 2.48 6.52 17.98
CA GLU A 565 1.15 5.93 18.21
C GLU A 565 0.04 6.64 17.43
N LEU A 566 0.00 7.97 17.53
CA LEU A 566 -1.09 8.82 17.04
C LEU A 566 -0.64 9.68 15.87
N ASP A 567 -1.45 9.72 14.82
CA ASP A 567 -1.30 10.67 13.72
C ASP A 567 -1.75 12.08 14.12
N GLY A 568 -1.26 13.10 13.40
CA GLY A 568 -1.60 14.51 13.63
C GLY A 568 -1.05 15.09 14.95
N ARG A 569 -0.13 14.40 15.64
CA ARG A 569 0.39 14.80 16.95
C ARG A 569 1.86 15.23 16.88
N ASN A 570 2.17 16.38 17.48
CA ASN A 570 3.53 16.92 17.54
C ASN A 570 4.35 16.29 18.68
N TYR A 571 4.92 15.11 18.41
CA TYR A 571 5.95 14.52 19.26
C TYR A 571 7.27 15.26 19.04
N ARG A 572 7.82 15.86 20.11
CA ARG A 572 9.16 16.49 20.12
C ARG A 572 10.11 15.56 20.87
N TYR A 573 11.29 15.34 20.31
CA TYR A 573 12.20 14.27 20.76
C TYR A 573 13.65 14.56 20.37
N LYS A 574 14.58 13.81 20.94
CA LYS A 574 15.97 13.74 20.48
C LYS A 574 16.36 12.27 20.26
N ILE A 575 17.31 12.05 19.37
CA ILE A 575 17.92 10.75 19.12
C ILE A 575 19.36 10.82 19.63
N GLU A 576 19.73 9.85 20.45
CA GLU A 576 21.02 9.78 21.13
C GLU A 576 21.68 8.41 20.85
N GLY A 577 22.99 8.41 20.71
CA GLY A 577 23.79 7.24 20.36
C GLY A 577 24.89 6.99 21.37
N SER A 578 25.27 5.72 21.54
CA SER A 578 26.34 5.33 22.45
C SER A 578 27.01 4.03 21.98
N THR A 579 28.31 3.89 22.20
CA THR A 579 29.07 2.65 21.97
C THR A 579 29.20 1.80 23.24
N ASP A 580 29.06 2.41 24.42
CA ASP A 580 29.36 1.86 25.75
C ASP A 580 28.13 1.79 26.69
N ASN A 581 27.00 2.40 26.32
CA ASN A 581 25.79 2.63 27.12
C ASN A 581 25.97 3.61 28.31
N SER A 582 27.13 4.26 28.43
CA SER A 582 27.41 5.29 29.45
C SER A 582 27.60 6.69 28.84
N THR A 583 28.35 6.79 27.76
CA THR A 583 28.64 8.03 27.05
C THR A 583 27.65 8.20 25.91
N TRP A 584 26.84 9.26 25.96
CA TRP A 584 25.77 9.51 24.99
C TRP A 584 26.07 10.75 24.15
N THR A 585 26.05 10.59 22.82
CA THR A 585 26.14 11.70 21.86
C THR A 585 24.79 11.95 21.22
N MET A 586 24.48 13.20 20.92
CA MET A 586 23.26 13.56 20.18
C MET A 586 23.46 13.21 18.70
N LEU A 587 22.59 12.35 18.16
CA LEU A 587 22.56 11.97 16.74
C LEU A 587 21.63 12.87 15.93
N ALA A 588 20.54 13.30 16.55
CA ALA A 588 19.62 14.27 15.98
C ALA A 588 18.83 15.01 17.06
N ASP A 589 18.60 16.31 16.85
CA ASP A 589 17.75 17.15 17.68
C ASP A 589 16.45 17.46 16.95
N ASN A 590 15.33 16.91 17.44
CA ASN A 590 13.98 17.26 17.01
C ASN A 590 13.19 17.87 18.18
N THR A 591 13.86 18.45 19.17
CA THR A 591 13.21 19.02 20.37
C THR A 591 12.39 20.28 20.07
N ALA A 592 12.67 20.91 18.93
CA ALA A 592 11.93 22.05 18.37
C ALA A 592 11.11 21.70 17.12
N THR A 593 10.90 20.41 16.78
CA THR A 593 10.14 20.04 15.58
C THR A 593 8.69 20.50 15.66
N THR A 594 8.15 20.99 14.54
CA THR A 594 6.73 21.31 14.35
C THR A 594 5.97 20.20 13.62
N SER A 595 6.66 19.12 13.21
CA SER A 595 6.03 18.02 12.47
C SER A 595 4.95 17.33 13.31
N THR A 596 3.83 17.03 12.64
CA THR A 596 2.70 16.25 13.16
C THR A 596 2.57 14.89 12.49
N SER A 597 3.49 14.54 11.57
CA SER A 597 3.47 13.26 10.86
C SER A 597 3.65 12.10 11.83
N GLN A 598 2.78 11.09 11.71
CA GLN A 598 2.88 9.83 12.47
C GLN A 598 4.19 9.09 12.18
N ILE A 599 4.69 9.16 10.94
CA ILE A 599 5.97 8.55 10.54
C ILE A 599 7.00 9.67 10.37
N GLN A 600 8.09 9.60 11.12
CA GLN A 600 9.19 10.55 11.02
C GLN A 600 10.50 9.81 10.75
N THR A 601 11.24 10.28 9.76
CA THR A 601 12.50 9.67 9.34
C THR A 601 13.63 10.68 9.51
N VAL A 602 14.74 10.25 10.09
CA VAL A 602 15.88 11.10 10.43
C VAL A 602 17.14 10.46 9.91
N VAL A 603 17.91 11.20 9.09
CA VAL A 603 19.19 10.75 8.51
C VAL A 603 20.33 11.34 9.35
N PHE A 604 21.29 10.50 9.72
CA PHE A 604 22.52 10.90 10.43
C PHE A 604 23.64 9.92 10.11
N ARG A 605 24.91 10.28 10.30
CA ARG A 605 26.04 9.35 10.08
C ARG A 605 26.92 9.29 11.31
N THR A 606 26.97 8.13 11.95
CA THR A 606 27.67 7.93 13.23
C THR A 606 28.08 6.47 13.41
N GLN A 607 28.83 6.17 14.46
CA GLN A 607 28.95 4.80 14.97
C GLN A 607 28.30 4.69 16.35
N ALA A 608 27.42 3.72 16.53
CA ALA A 608 26.82 3.40 17.83
C ALA A 608 26.48 1.91 17.94
N ARG A 609 26.36 1.43 19.17
CA ARG A 609 25.78 0.13 19.54
C ARG A 609 24.37 0.31 20.11
N TYR A 610 24.18 1.37 20.89
CA TYR A 610 22.92 1.70 21.53
C TYR A 610 22.34 2.96 20.88
N VAL A 611 21.04 2.93 20.60
CA VAL A 611 20.30 4.10 20.10
C VAL A 611 19.14 4.34 21.06
N ARG A 612 18.95 5.59 21.48
CA ARG A 612 17.90 6.03 22.39
C ARG A 612 17.08 7.15 21.76
N VAL A 613 15.75 6.99 21.76
CA VAL A 613 14.80 8.06 21.46
C VAL A 613 14.29 8.58 22.80
N THR A 614 14.52 9.86 23.08
CA THR A 614 14.04 10.54 24.30
C THR A 614 12.97 11.54 23.90
N VAL A 615 11.73 11.37 24.40
CA VAL A 615 10.60 12.26 24.12
C VAL A 615 10.68 13.48 25.03
N THR A 616 10.86 14.66 24.45
CA THR A 616 11.08 15.93 25.16
C THR A 616 9.86 16.85 25.18
N GLY A 617 8.86 16.59 24.34
CA GLY A 617 7.60 17.33 24.30
C GLY A 617 6.45 16.51 23.75
N LEU A 618 5.29 16.61 24.41
CA LEU A 618 4.06 15.94 24.04
C LEU A 618 2.90 16.94 23.92
N PRO A 619 1.90 16.69 23.05
CA PRO A 619 0.60 17.36 23.11
C PRO A 619 -0.19 16.93 24.35
N SER A 620 -1.29 17.65 24.65
CA SER A 620 -2.21 17.24 25.71
C SER A 620 -2.83 15.85 25.45
N ALA A 621 -3.11 15.12 26.53
CA ALA A 621 -3.69 13.76 26.49
C ALA A 621 -2.96 12.77 25.57
N THR A 622 -1.64 12.93 25.42
CA THR A 622 -0.76 12.06 24.61
C THR A 622 0.37 11.54 25.50
N TYR A 623 0.70 10.25 25.40
CA TYR A 623 1.81 9.63 26.14
C TYR A 623 3.00 9.42 25.20
N ALA A 624 4.21 9.22 25.75
CA ALA A 624 5.36 8.82 24.94
C ALA A 624 5.16 7.38 24.43
N SER A 625 4.88 7.22 23.14
CA SER A 625 4.41 5.94 22.60
C SER A 625 4.82 5.74 21.14
N ILE A 626 5.45 4.61 20.85
CA ILE A 626 6.11 4.28 19.59
C ILE A 626 5.61 2.92 19.11
N ARG A 627 4.94 2.90 17.95
CA ARG A 627 4.49 1.69 17.24
C ARG A 627 5.67 0.93 16.62
N ASN A 628 6.63 1.62 16.02
CA ASN A 628 7.85 1.00 15.49
C ASN A 628 9.04 1.98 15.55
N LEU A 629 10.21 1.52 15.97
CA LEU A 629 11.48 2.25 15.89
C LEU A 629 12.45 1.44 15.04
N GLU A 630 12.70 1.88 13.82
CA GLU A 630 13.68 1.29 12.91
C GLU A 630 15.01 2.06 12.96
N VAL A 631 16.12 1.35 12.85
CA VAL A 631 17.47 1.91 12.67
C VAL A 631 18.10 1.26 11.44
N TYR A 632 18.86 2.03 10.68
CA TYR A 632 19.51 1.56 9.46
C TYR A 632 21.04 1.73 9.52
N ASP A 633 21.78 0.81 8.89
CA ASP A 633 23.24 0.86 8.70
C ASP A 633 23.67 1.14 7.24
N ARG A 634 22.70 1.31 6.32
CA ARG A 634 22.93 1.68 4.91
C ARG A 634 22.22 2.98 4.53
N PRO A 635 22.79 3.82 3.63
CA PRO A 635 22.14 5.04 3.19
C PRO A 635 20.76 4.75 2.58
N PHE A 636 19.81 5.65 2.82
CA PHE A 636 18.45 5.54 2.30
C PHE A 636 17.91 6.93 1.96
N THR A 637 17.02 7.02 0.98
CA THR A 637 16.32 8.28 0.68
C THR A 637 15.06 8.33 1.54
N ALA A 638 15.01 9.27 2.48
CA ALA A 638 13.76 9.61 3.15
C ALA A 638 12.94 10.50 2.20
N ASP A 639 11.78 10.04 1.75
CA ASP A 639 10.77 11.01 1.30
C ASP A 639 10.31 11.74 2.56
N LEU A 640 10.77 12.98 2.76
CA LEU A 640 10.44 13.77 3.94
C LEU A 640 8.97 14.24 3.93
N GLY A 641 8.22 13.90 2.88
CA GLY A 641 6.86 14.29 2.67
C GLY A 641 6.74 15.39 1.62
N THR A 642 5.50 15.67 1.26
CA THR A 642 5.14 16.74 0.36
C THR A 642 5.02 18.05 1.14
N HIS A 643 5.57 19.14 0.60
CA HIS A 643 5.64 20.44 1.24
C HIS A 643 5.20 21.56 0.28
N LYS A 644 4.69 22.66 0.83
CA LYS A 644 4.68 23.96 0.16
C LYS A 644 5.81 24.82 0.74
N LEU A 645 6.39 25.66 -0.11
CA LEU A 645 7.43 26.60 0.29
C LEU A 645 6.88 28.01 0.15
N ILE A 646 6.66 28.68 1.28
CA ILE A 646 6.03 30.00 1.33
C ILE A 646 7.08 31.08 1.53
N ASN A 647 7.16 32.05 0.60
CA ASN A 647 8.06 33.18 0.73
C ASN A 647 7.61 34.11 1.87
N ARG A 648 8.54 34.53 2.72
CA ARG A 648 8.25 35.36 3.90
C ARG A 648 7.77 36.77 3.54
N ASN A 649 8.25 37.34 2.44
CA ASN A 649 7.91 38.71 2.04
C ASN A 649 6.51 38.82 1.43
N SER A 650 6.12 37.85 0.59
CA SER A 650 4.85 37.89 -0.15
C SER A 650 3.75 36.99 0.40
N GLY A 651 4.08 35.99 1.23
CA GLY A 651 3.16 34.94 1.67
C GLY A 651 2.75 33.95 0.57
N LYS A 652 3.41 33.97 -0.60
CA LYS A 652 3.09 33.16 -1.78
C LYS A 652 3.97 31.91 -1.90
N ALA A 653 3.48 30.90 -2.60
CA ALA A 653 4.14 29.62 -2.77
C ALA A 653 5.13 29.62 -3.94
N LEU A 654 6.21 28.85 -3.81
CA LEU A 654 7.07 28.44 -4.92
C LEU A 654 6.28 27.56 -5.90
N ASP A 655 6.14 28.03 -7.14
CA ASP A 655 5.26 27.46 -8.16
C ASP A 655 6.00 27.28 -9.51
N VAL A 656 5.67 26.23 -10.26
CA VAL A 656 6.12 26.03 -11.64
C VAL A 656 5.10 26.68 -12.57
N ALA A 657 5.55 27.67 -13.36
CA ALA A 657 4.71 28.44 -14.26
C ALA A 657 3.82 27.55 -15.17
N ASP A 658 2.57 27.97 -15.37
CA ASP A 658 1.50 27.26 -16.08
C ASP A 658 1.26 25.81 -15.64
N ALA A 659 1.75 25.44 -14.45
CA ALA A 659 1.82 24.06 -13.97
C ALA A 659 2.49 23.12 -15.01
N SER A 660 3.51 23.62 -15.70
CA SER A 660 4.21 22.92 -16.79
C SER A 660 4.93 21.65 -16.33
N THR A 661 5.04 20.67 -17.23
CA THR A 661 5.84 19.45 -17.01
C THR A 661 7.09 19.40 -17.90
N ALA A 662 7.42 20.49 -18.62
CA ALA A 662 8.58 20.59 -19.49
C ALA A 662 9.88 20.86 -18.70
N ASP A 663 11.03 20.41 -19.23
CA ASP A 663 12.34 20.84 -18.78
C ASP A 663 12.56 22.32 -19.09
N GLY A 664 13.24 23.04 -18.20
CA GLY A 664 13.50 24.47 -18.33
C GLY A 664 12.30 25.37 -18.01
N ALA A 665 11.15 24.82 -17.60
CA ALA A 665 10.01 25.65 -17.20
C ALA A 665 10.37 26.51 -15.97
N PRO A 666 10.05 27.83 -15.96
CA PRO A 666 10.50 28.75 -14.94
C PRO A 666 9.74 28.61 -13.63
N LEU A 667 10.42 28.96 -12.53
CA LEU A 667 9.82 29.10 -11.21
C LEU A 667 9.35 30.53 -10.97
N ILE A 668 8.15 30.63 -10.42
CA ILE A 668 7.48 31.88 -10.05
C ILE A 668 6.95 31.77 -8.61
N GLN A 669 6.46 32.88 -8.06
CA GLN A 669 5.55 32.85 -6.91
C GLN A 669 4.09 32.97 -7.32
N TRP A 670 3.21 32.24 -6.63
CA TRP A 670 1.75 32.32 -6.81
C TRP A 670 1.01 32.08 -5.48
N PRO A 671 -0.21 32.65 -5.27
CA PRO A 671 -1.06 32.30 -4.15
C PRO A 671 -1.28 30.78 -4.03
N TYR A 672 -1.11 30.23 -2.82
CA TYR A 672 -1.24 28.79 -2.63
C TYR A 672 -2.70 28.34 -2.78
N GLY A 673 -3.00 27.64 -3.87
CA GLY A 673 -4.31 27.07 -4.21
C GLY A 673 -4.40 25.55 -4.07
N GLY A 674 -3.31 24.89 -3.64
CA GLY A 674 -3.27 23.43 -3.47
C GLY A 674 -2.91 22.64 -4.72
N GLY A 675 -2.66 23.30 -5.86
CA GLY A 675 -2.25 22.63 -7.10
C GLY A 675 -0.93 21.86 -6.96
N THR A 676 -0.81 20.70 -7.60
CA THR A 676 0.37 19.81 -7.51
C THR A 676 1.67 20.44 -8.02
N ASN A 677 1.57 21.49 -8.83
CA ASN A 677 2.69 22.35 -9.26
C ASN A 677 3.26 23.26 -8.16
N GLN A 678 2.52 23.48 -7.07
CA GLN A 678 2.94 24.24 -5.88
C GLN A 678 3.47 23.33 -4.76
N GLN A 679 3.54 22.03 -5.02
CA GLN A 679 3.87 21.00 -4.04
C GLN A 679 5.23 20.38 -4.38
N TRP A 680 6.07 20.22 -3.37
CA TRP A 680 7.46 19.82 -3.50
C TRP A 680 7.83 18.72 -2.51
N LYS A 681 8.41 17.63 -3.00
CA LYS A 681 9.04 16.60 -2.17
C LYS A 681 10.48 16.96 -1.88
N LEU A 682 10.86 16.94 -0.62
CA LEU A 682 12.24 17.16 -0.19
C LEU A 682 12.95 15.81 -0.11
N LEU A 683 13.93 15.61 -1.01
CA LEU A 683 14.74 14.41 -1.13
C LEU A 683 16.14 14.70 -0.54
N PRO A 684 16.46 14.27 0.69
CA PRO A 684 17.67 14.65 1.40
C PRO A 684 18.91 13.91 0.89
N ASN A 685 20.06 14.59 0.99
CA ASN A 685 21.39 14.06 0.74
C ASN A 685 22.13 13.76 2.06
N ALA A 686 23.22 12.99 1.93
CA ALA A 686 24.14 12.65 3.00
C ALA A 686 24.82 13.86 3.69
N ASP A 687 24.95 15.01 3.00
CA ASP A 687 25.67 16.20 3.45
C ASP A 687 24.74 17.32 3.99
N GLY A 688 23.43 17.04 4.13
CA GLY A 688 22.43 18.04 4.51
C GLY A 688 21.95 18.96 3.38
N SER A 689 22.35 18.70 2.13
CA SER A 689 21.62 19.23 0.96
C SER A 689 20.36 18.40 0.66
N PHE A 690 19.50 18.94 -0.20
CA PHE A 690 18.22 18.38 -0.61
C PHE A 690 18.03 18.62 -2.11
N ARG A 691 17.26 17.75 -2.75
CA ARG A 691 16.59 18.03 -4.01
C ARG A 691 15.12 18.31 -3.74
N LEU A 692 14.55 19.26 -4.48
CA LEU A 692 13.13 19.58 -4.40
C LEU A 692 12.47 19.06 -5.68
N SER A 693 11.75 17.95 -5.58
CA SER A 693 11.02 17.36 -6.71
C SER A 693 9.59 17.90 -6.75
N ASN A 694 9.19 18.50 -7.86
CA ASN A 694 7.83 18.97 -8.04
C ASN A 694 6.85 17.80 -8.14
N VAL A 695 5.74 17.84 -7.41
CA VAL A 695 4.79 16.71 -7.37
C VAL A 695 4.07 16.50 -8.69
N LYS A 696 3.82 17.56 -9.49
CA LYS A 696 3.14 17.42 -10.79
C LYS A 696 4.04 16.82 -11.87
N SER A 697 5.29 17.28 -11.95
CA SER A 697 6.19 16.95 -13.07
C SER A 697 7.22 15.86 -12.75
N GLY A 698 7.48 15.58 -11.46
CA GLY A 698 8.59 14.75 -10.98
C GLY A 698 9.98 15.38 -11.15
N LYS A 699 10.08 16.57 -11.76
CA LYS A 699 11.35 17.26 -12.05
C LYS A 699 11.87 18.02 -10.84
N LEU A 700 13.18 18.29 -10.84
CA LEU A 700 13.89 18.90 -9.73
C LEU A 700 14.05 20.42 -9.91
N LEU A 701 13.93 21.17 -8.82
CA LEU A 701 14.33 22.59 -8.77
C LEU A 701 15.81 22.72 -9.14
N GLN A 702 16.10 23.58 -10.11
CA GLN A 702 17.41 23.69 -10.75
C GLN A 702 17.82 25.16 -10.91
N SER A 703 19.09 25.45 -10.62
CA SER A 703 19.73 26.64 -11.15
C SER A 703 20.15 26.39 -12.60
N PRO A 704 19.75 27.21 -13.59
CA PRO A 704 20.01 26.91 -15.00
C PRO A 704 21.46 27.15 -15.45
N ASN A 705 22.21 27.97 -14.72
CA ASN A 705 23.57 28.42 -15.04
C ASN A 705 24.18 29.12 -13.80
N SER A 706 25.35 29.75 -13.92
CA SER A 706 25.99 30.51 -12.83
C SER A 706 25.80 32.04 -12.97
N THR A 707 24.76 32.50 -13.67
CA THR A 707 24.47 33.93 -13.91
C THR A 707 23.57 34.48 -12.80
N GLN A 708 24.04 35.53 -12.13
CA GLN A 708 23.27 36.23 -11.10
C GLN A 708 21.97 36.81 -11.69
N GLY A 709 20.85 36.61 -11.01
CA GLY A 709 19.54 37.06 -11.46
C GLY A 709 18.88 36.17 -12.51
N ALA A 710 19.47 35.04 -12.90
CA ALA A 710 18.78 34.09 -13.76
C ALA A 710 17.62 33.39 -13.03
N THR A 711 16.45 33.33 -13.66
CA THR A 711 15.26 32.62 -13.19
C THR A 711 15.56 31.13 -13.00
N LEU A 712 15.23 30.59 -11.83
CA LEU A 712 15.31 29.17 -11.54
C LEU A 712 14.34 28.39 -12.43
N THR A 713 14.69 27.16 -12.76
CA THR A 713 13.85 26.29 -13.60
C THR A 713 13.64 24.92 -12.96
N GLN A 714 12.76 24.10 -13.52
CA GLN A 714 12.74 22.66 -13.24
C GLN A 714 13.49 21.86 -14.31
N GLY A 715 14.11 20.74 -13.93
CA GLY A 715 14.79 19.83 -14.88
C GLY A 715 14.77 18.36 -14.47
N ILE A 716 14.95 17.46 -15.43
CA ILE A 716 15.21 16.03 -15.19
C ILE A 716 16.44 15.83 -14.30
N ASP A 717 16.41 14.81 -13.44
CA ASP A 717 17.53 14.45 -12.56
C ASP A 717 18.78 14.04 -13.37
N ASN A 718 19.78 14.92 -13.37
CA ASN A 718 21.04 14.74 -14.09
C ASN A 718 22.25 14.52 -13.16
N GLY A 719 22.05 14.56 -11.84
CA GLY A 719 23.11 14.42 -10.83
C GLY A 719 23.82 15.72 -10.43
N ASP A 720 23.60 16.84 -11.13
CA ASP A 720 24.42 18.05 -11.01
C ASP A 720 24.18 18.82 -9.70
N ASN A 721 25.25 19.43 -9.16
CA ASN A 721 25.23 20.34 -8.00
C ASN A 721 24.22 21.50 -8.16
N ALA A 722 23.88 21.89 -9.39
CA ALA A 722 22.87 22.91 -9.69
C ALA A 722 21.44 22.50 -9.29
N GLN A 723 21.19 21.20 -9.03
CA GLN A 723 19.91 20.66 -8.56
C GLN A 723 19.88 20.39 -7.04
N TRP A 724 21.00 20.61 -6.33
CA TRP A 724 21.10 20.39 -4.89
C TRP A 724 21.04 21.71 -4.12
N TRP A 725 20.32 21.70 -2.99
CA TRP A 725 19.95 22.89 -2.23
C TRP A 725 20.12 22.65 -0.73
N LYS A 726 20.76 23.56 0.01
CA LYS A 726 20.86 23.51 1.48
C LYS A 726 19.82 24.43 2.10
N LEU A 727 19.09 23.92 3.11
CA LEU A 727 18.19 24.73 3.93
C LEU A 727 19.00 25.42 5.03
N VAL A 728 19.44 26.65 4.79
CA VAL A 728 20.22 27.43 5.75
C VAL A 728 19.25 28.26 6.61
N PRO A 729 19.23 28.11 7.95
CA PRO A 729 18.35 28.91 8.81
C PRO A 729 18.50 30.41 8.59
N SER A 730 17.38 31.14 8.51
CA SER A 730 17.38 32.60 8.54
C SER A 730 17.65 33.11 9.97
N THR A 731 17.96 34.39 10.08
CA THR A 731 17.98 35.12 11.36
C THR A 731 16.59 35.20 12.01
N THR A 732 15.52 34.93 11.25
CA THR A 732 14.16 34.81 11.78
C THR A 732 13.78 33.34 11.93
N SER A 733 13.48 32.93 13.17
CA SER A 733 13.11 31.55 13.49
C SER A 733 11.92 31.05 12.66
N GLY A 734 11.98 29.79 12.23
CA GLY A 734 10.96 29.16 11.38
C GLY A 734 11.11 29.39 9.87
N TYR A 735 12.11 30.17 9.43
CA TYR A 735 12.39 30.44 8.02
C TYR A 735 13.80 29.98 7.62
N TYR A 736 13.95 29.59 6.36
CA TYR A 736 15.18 29.05 5.77
C TYR A 736 15.46 29.70 4.41
N ARG A 737 16.74 29.80 4.04
CA ARG A 737 17.17 30.16 2.68
C ARG A 737 17.50 28.89 1.94
N LEU A 738 16.96 28.73 0.74
CA LEU A 738 17.30 27.62 -0.16
C LEU A 738 18.58 27.98 -0.90
N VAL A 739 19.73 27.53 -0.41
CA VAL A 739 21.05 27.86 -0.96
C VAL A 739 21.52 26.77 -1.92
N ASN A 740 21.70 27.10 -3.19
CA ASN A 740 22.17 26.17 -4.23
C ASN A 740 23.60 25.69 -3.95
N VAL A 741 23.88 24.40 -4.14
CA VAL A 741 25.18 23.80 -3.87
C VAL A 741 26.22 24.14 -4.95
N HIS A 742 25.82 24.40 -6.20
CA HIS A 742 26.73 24.81 -7.27
C HIS A 742 27.17 26.27 -7.13
N THR A 743 26.24 27.20 -6.92
CA THR A 743 26.55 28.64 -6.91
C THR A 743 26.76 29.24 -5.51
N GLY A 744 26.30 28.59 -4.44
CA GLY A 744 26.28 29.18 -3.09
C GLY A 744 25.28 30.33 -2.93
N TRP A 745 24.42 30.56 -3.92
CA TRP A 745 23.39 31.59 -3.95
C TRP A 745 22.03 31.02 -3.59
N CYS A 746 21.08 31.86 -3.16
CA CYS A 746 19.76 31.41 -2.75
C CYS A 746 18.66 31.69 -3.76
N ALA A 747 17.57 30.93 -3.66
CA ALA A 747 16.30 31.24 -4.30
C ALA A 747 15.72 32.54 -3.72
N ASP A 748 15.53 33.53 -4.59
CA ASP A 748 15.17 34.91 -4.28
C ASP A 748 13.98 35.32 -5.15
N VAL A 749 12.95 35.95 -4.58
CA VAL A 749 11.86 36.55 -5.36
C VAL A 749 12.35 37.87 -5.96
N ASP A 750 12.40 37.97 -7.29
CA ASP A 750 13.06 39.09 -7.97
C ASP A 750 12.57 40.45 -7.47
N SER A 751 13.55 41.32 -7.20
CA SER A 751 13.38 42.68 -6.71
C SER A 751 12.52 42.80 -5.44
N GLY A 752 12.35 41.71 -4.69
CA GLY A 752 11.47 41.64 -3.53
C GLY A 752 9.98 41.79 -3.88
N SER A 753 9.59 41.45 -5.10
CA SER A 753 8.21 41.61 -5.59
C SER A 753 7.20 40.85 -4.74
N THR A 754 6.00 41.41 -4.59
CA THR A 754 4.83 40.74 -4.01
C THR A 754 3.76 40.44 -5.06
N ALA A 755 4.04 40.69 -6.35
CA ALA A 755 3.13 40.38 -7.45
C ALA A 755 2.98 38.87 -7.68
N ASP A 756 1.83 38.47 -8.20
CA ASP A 756 1.64 37.14 -8.79
C ASP A 756 2.55 37.02 -10.02
N HIS A 757 3.04 35.81 -10.30
CA HIS A 757 3.93 35.53 -11.45
C HIS A 757 5.30 36.24 -11.41
N ALA A 758 5.72 36.78 -10.26
CA ALA A 758 7.09 37.26 -10.10
C ALA A 758 8.07 36.08 -10.10
N ASP A 759 9.15 36.22 -10.85
CA ASP A 759 10.19 35.19 -11.03
C ASP A 759 10.92 34.87 -9.72
N ILE A 760 11.26 33.59 -9.56
CA ILE A 760 12.21 33.15 -8.55
C ILE A 760 13.58 33.03 -9.22
N ILE A 761 14.51 33.89 -8.85
CA ILE A 761 15.85 33.98 -9.40
C ILE A 761 16.89 33.39 -8.45
N GLN A 762 18.09 33.13 -8.95
CA GLN A 762 19.26 32.93 -8.07
C GLN A 762 19.93 34.26 -7.73
N TRP A 763 20.17 34.49 -6.43
CA TRP A 763 20.84 35.71 -5.97
C TRP A 763 21.80 35.45 -4.79
N PRO A 764 22.93 36.15 -4.69
CA PRO A 764 23.80 36.10 -3.52
C PRO A 764 23.03 36.35 -2.21
N ILE A 765 23.43 35.65 -1.15
CA ILE A 765 22.78 35.77 0.17
C ILE A 765 22.97 37.20 0.70
N ALA A 766 21.87 37.96 0.72
CA ALA A 766 21.80 39.36 1.15
C ALA A 766 20.96 39.53 2.43
N GLY A 767 20.14 38.53 2.77
CA GLY A 767 19.38 38.48 4.02
C GLY A 767 18.03 39.21 4.02
N GLY A 768 17.53 39.59 2.84
CA GLY A 768 16.18 40.15 2.68
C GLY A 768 15.08 39.11 2.88
N ALA A 769 13.88 39.55 3.26
CA ALA A 769 12.73 38.65 3.48
C ALA A 769 12.28 37.91 2.22
N ASN A 770 12.62 38.43 1.03
CA ASN A 770 12.43 37.79 -0.28
C ASN A 770 13.31 36.56 -0.51
N GLN A 771 14.36 36.35 0.30
CA GLN A 771 15.22 35.15 0.30
C GLN A 771 14.83 34.11 1.36
N ASP A 772 13.90 34.46 2.25
CA ASP A 772 13.49 33.65 3.39
C ASP A 772 12.20 32.87 3.05
N TRP A 773 12.26 31.55 3.21
CA TRP A 773 11.17 30.62 2.87
C TRP A 773 10.75 29.81 4.09
N GLN A 774 9.44 29.72 4.33
CA GLN A 774 8.86 28.80 5.29
C GLN A 774 8.59 27.46 4.59
N ILE A 775 9.15 26.38 5.11
CA ILE A 775 8.89 25.02 4.64
C ILE A 775 7.70 24.49 5.44
N VAL A 776 6.59 24.18 4.79
CA VAL A 776 5.34 23.75 5.44
C VAL A 776 4.90 22.41 4.84
N SER A 777 4.87 21.36 5.65
CA SER A 777 4.37 20.04 5.25
C SER A 777 2.87 20.10 4.89
N LEU A 778 2.44 19.21 4.00
CA LEU A 778 1.10 19.13 3.42
C LEU A 778 0.38 17.83 3.78
#